data_AF-A0A9D8NCG7-F1
#
_entry.id   AF-A0A9D8NCG7-F1
#
_cell.length_a   1.000
_cell.length_b   1.000
_cell.length_c   1.000
_cell.angle_alpha   90.00
_cell.angle_beta   90.00
_cell.angle_gamma   90.00
#
_symmetry.space_group_name_H-M   'P 1'
#
loop_
_entity.id
_entity.type
_entity.pdbx_description
1 polymer ?
#
loop_
_entity_poly.entity_id
_entity_poly.type
_entity_poly.pdbx_seq_one_letter_code
_entity_poly.pdbx_strand_id
1 'polypeptide(L)'
;MKSYRLLALIAVCCIALITWAAPRTAEQMKAAAVKAINIQRAGKHMAPKKATELQTLAQTTAYHIIGQSDGGFAIISTDDLVPEVLGVSMSKYSNGKNTNFQWWLKAIEGTVQYAVTNNVQLATTKPDPAKYPTSVAPLITTKWDQLTPYNNLLPLSNGGDRCYTGCVATAMAQVLKYHEYPERGIGTRTIYYPQYSTNGKPITATFEDDVYDWKNMLDIYSSGNYDETQALAVATLMRDCGVAADMQYGGYKESGSGAYSQDAAAGLRTYFGLTEAECLERDYYSESDWMDIVYRELSENGPLYYGGASWSSGGHAFVLHGYNESGKVYVNWGWSGDDDGYYDIALLNPSYYYFNMEQDMIIGIKGAPRELNDYDITLTEAGMLNEQLSDEVIGSVGKLKISGNINSTDLLQIRKLAGIDQNGVKTDGRLYELDLSDAQIVAGGIPYLIENDNEYNTANNELPTKAFYGCKYLRKLLLPTGIKAMGDGAIGNCPLLNTLEFGEIAEDASFSIDENGFVWNPDKTELIAVLPTITGKVIIPAETTELHDYAMAGCANVTQVTLPKSITKIGREGFCNCSALKTLRIASKDIPELGGPNVFAGVSVYNCKIYVPSGCKTKYANTEQWKDFIGSSYDNIIEYGTTLVAHNAKRNYGDENPRFSYIVKGQPLTGGTPVFSCDATPLSPAGTYVIHISAGSITNDMVEYEDGILTVKKVDATATVDDATRMEGDVNPDFTLTYNGLKNGETEPVWTVAPVFICEADETSPAGTYTITVEGGEAESYNISFTPGKLTVEESTTAIKEILNSIKAMKDVYTIDGKKMDGKAANTLPNGVYIVNGYKVVVK
;
A
#
# COMPACT_ATOMS: atom_id res chain seq x y z
N MET A 1 -103.08 12.28 29.18
CA MET A 1 -103.25 12.16 27.71
C MET A 1 -102.29 13.15 27.05
N LYS A 2 -101.47 12.68 26.09
CA LYS A 2 -100.79 13.33 24.94
C LYS A 2 -100.67 14.89 24.96
N SER A 3 -99.54 15.57 24.71
CA SER A 3 -98.59 15.44 23.58
C SER A 3 -97.43 16.48 23.65
N TYR A 4 -96.22 16.04 23.28
CA TYR A 4 -95.10 16.68 22.53
C TYR A 4 -94.57 18.13 22.72
N ARG A 5 -93.22 18.18 22.91
CA ARG A 5 -92.14 19.07 22.37
C ARG A 5 -91.94 20.49 22.92
N LEU A 6 -90.76 20.79 23.49
CA LEU A 6 -89.62 21.46 22.81
C LEU A 6 -88.35 21.50 23.72
N LEU A 7 -87.19 21.64 23.07
CA LEU A 7 -85.79 21.50 23.48
C LEU A 7 -85.28 22.34 24.68
N ALA A 8 -84.24 21.83 25.36
CA ALA A 8 -83.06 22.60 25.75
C ALA A 8 -81.82 21.70 25.94
N LEU A 9 -80.73 22.08 25.26
CA LEU A 9 -79.36 21.55 25.29
C LEU A 9 -78.79 21.36 26.71
N ILE A 10 -78.11 20.24 26.97
CA ILE A 10 -77.02 20.16 27.95
C ILE A 10 -75.80 19.57 27.25
N ALA A 11 -74.75 20.38 27.18
CA ALA A 11 -73.45 20.06 26.63
C ALA A 11 -72.75 18.99 27.50
N VAL A 12 -72.43 17.85 26.90
CA VAL A 12 -71.46 16.90 27.46
C VAL A 12 -70.08 17.37 27.01
N CYS A 13 -69.33 18.00 27.94
CA CYS A 13 -67.92 18.26 27.75
C CYS A 13 -67.18 16.92 27.65
N CYS A 14 -66.78 16.53 26.44
CA CYS A 14 -65.73 15.54 26.24
C CYS A 14 -64.40 16.19 26.64
N ILE A 15 -64.00 16.00 27.89
CA ILE A 15 -62.61 16.23 28.29
C ILE A 15 -61.79 15.15 27.59
N ALA A 16 -61.19 15.49 26.46
CA ALA A 16 -60.05 14.75 25.95
C ALA A 16 -58.94 14.89 27.00
N LEU A 17 -58.71 13.84 27.78
CA LEU A 17 -57.52 13.71 28.60
C LEU A 17 -56.32 13.68 27.65
N ILE A 18 -55.69 14.83 27.46
CA ILE A 18 -54.37 14.92 26.86
C ILE A 18 -53.43 14.35 27.93
N THR A 19 -53.14 13.06 27.84
CA THR A 19 -52.11 12.41 28.64
C THR A 19 -50.77 12.93 28.16
N TRP A 20 -50.14 13.82 28.93
CA TRP A 20 -48.74 14.15 28.74
C TRP A 20 -47.90 12.92 29.10
N ALA A 21 -46.86 12.62 28.33
CA ALA A 21 -45.93 11.56 28.69
C ALA A 21 -45.37 11.83 30.10
N ALA A 22 -45.35 10.79 30.94
CA ALA A 22 -44.98 10.91 32.35
C ALA A 22 -44.15 9.69 32.79
N PRO A 23 -43.36 9.84 33.86
CA PRO A 23 -42.71 8.70 34.50
C PRO A 23 -43.75 7.69 34.99
N ARG A 24 -43.52 6.41 34.70
CA ARG A 24 -44.37 5.31 35.15
C ARG A 24 -44.23 5.07 36.64
N THR A 25 -45.36 4.84 37.29
CA THR A 25 -45.41 4.45 38.70
C THR A 25 -44.93 3.00 38.87
N ALA A 26 -44.48 2.66 40.09
CA ALA A 26 -44.08 1.30 40.42
C ALA A 26 -45.22 0.27 40.20
N GLU A 27 -46.48 0.67 40.42
CA GLU A 27 -47.65 -0.18 40.20
C GLU A 27 -47.88 -0.45 38.70
N GLN A 28 -47.76 0.59 37.85
CA GLN A 28 -47.84 0.44 36.39
C GLN A 28 -46.74 -0.49 35.89
N MET A 29 -45.49 -0.26 36.30
CA MET A 29 -44.37 -1.10 35.85
C MET A 29 -44.53 -2.56 36.30
N LYS A 30 -45.03 -2.79 37.51
CA LYS A 30 -45.26 -4.14 38.02
C LYS A 30 -46.42 -4.83 37.29
N ALA A 31 -47.49 -4.11 36.97
CA ALA A 31 -48.60 -4.63 36.16
C ALA A 31 -48.14 -5.00 34.74
N ALA A 32 -47.29 -4.16 34.14
CA ALA A 32 -46.65 -4.42 32.85
C ALA A 32 -45.84 -5.72 32.85
N ALA A 33 -44.99 -5.91 33.86
CA ALA A 33 -44.16 -7.10 34.01
C ALA A 33 -45.02 -8.37 34.13
N VAL A 34 -46.08 -8.35 34.95
CA VAL A 34 -47.02 -9.47 35.08
C VAL A 34 -47.65 -9.82 33.73
N LYS A 35 -48.11 -8.80 32.98
CA LYS A 35 -48.73 -8.99 31.68
C LYS A 35 -47.74 -9.61 30.69
N ALA A 36 -46.53 -9.05 30.57
CA ALA A 36 -45.49 -9.52 29.66
C ALA A 36 -45.08 -10.97 29.94
N ILE A 37 -44.82 -11.30 31.22
CA ILE A 37 -44.45 -12.66 31.64
C ILE A 37 -45.60 -13.65 31.37
N ASN A 38 -46.84 -13.28 31.68
CA ASN A 38 -47.98 -14.18 31.48
C ASN A 38 -48.29 -14.46 30.01
N ILE A 39 -48.03 -13.51 29.10
CA ILE A 39 -48.13 -13.75 27.66
C ILE A 39 -47.15 -14.86 27.24
N GLN A 40 -45.89 -14.78 27.68
CA GLN A 40 -44.88 -15.80 27.37
C GLN A 40 -45.20 -17.15 28.02
N ARG A 41 -45.72 -17.14 29.26
CA ARG A 41 -46.14 -18.37 29.97
C ARG A 41 -47.31 -19.06 29.29
N ALA A 42 -48.29 -18.31 28.79
CA ALA A 42 -49.41 -18.86 28.04
C ALA A 42 -48.92 -19.58 26.77
N GLY A 43 -47.98 -18.98 26.03
CA GLY A 43 -47.35 -19.61 24.86
C GLY A 43 -46.55 -20.90 25.18
N LYS A 44 -46.11 -21.07 26.43
CA LYS A 44 -45.45 -22.29 26.93
C LYS A 44 -46.37 -23.21 27.76
N HIS A 45 -47.69 -23.00 27.73
CA HIS A 45 -48.68 -23.75 28.53
C HIS A 45 -48.42 -23.77 30.04
N MET A 46 -47.82 -22.71 30.59
CA MET A 46 -47.54 -22.57 32.04
C MET A 46 -48.64 -21.77 32.74
N ALA A 47 -48.93 -22.08 34.01
CA ALA A 47 -49.91 -21.36 34.82
C ALA A 47 -49.56 -19.87 35.00
N PRO A 48 -50.53 -18.93 34.98
CA PRO A 48 -50.26 -17.50 35.10
C PRO A 48 -49.75 -17.12 36.50
N LYS A 49 -48.96 -16.05 36.56
CA LYS A 49 -48.40 -15.45 37.78
C LYS A 49 -49.14 -14.19 38.21
N LYS A 50 -49.19 -13.95 39.51
CA LYS A 50 -49.75 -12.75 40.13
C LYS A 50 -48.66 -11.72 40.43
N ALA A 51 -49.05 -10.45 40.54
CA ALA A 51 -48.14 -9.37 40.92
C ALA A 51 -47.43 -9.61 42.27
N THR A 52 -48.10 -10.26 43.23
CA THR A 52 -47.51 -10.59 44.53
C THR A 52 -46.34 -11.58 44.44
N GLU A 53 -46.20 -12.29 43.32
CA GLU A 53 -45.15 -13.30 43.10
C GLU A 53 -43.91 -12.71 42.40
N LEU A 54 -43.96 -11.46 41.93
CA LEU A 54 -42.84 -10.80 41.26
C LEU A 54 -42.15 -9.78 42.18
N GLN A 55 -40.83 -9.68 42.04
CA GLN A 55 -39.95 -8.73 42.73
C GLN A 55 -39.10 -7.95 41.73
N THR A 56 -38.63 -6.76 42.12
CA THR A 56 -37.62 -6.03 41.37
C THR A 56 -36.27 -6.72 41.56
N LEU A 57 -35.71 -7.25 40.48
CA LEU A 57 -34.42 -7.95 40.46
C LEU A 57 -33.26 -6.96 40.26
N ALA A 58 -33.48 -5.91 39.47
CA ALA A 58 -32.56 -4.79 39.26
C ALA A 58 -33.35 -3.55 38.83
N GLN A 59 -32.80 -2.35 39.02
CA GLN A 59 -33.44 -1.11 38.59
C GLN A 59 -32.39 -0.03 38.28
N THR A 60 -32.71 0.81 37.29
CA THR A 60 -32.00 2.05 36.93
C THR A 60 -33.00 3.19 36.87
N THR A 61 -32.55 4.40 36.50
CA THR A 61 -33.47 5.52 36.24
C THR A 61 -34.25 5.35 34.93
N ALA A 62 -33.80 4.46 34.03
CA ALA A 62 -34.37 4.27 32.70
C ALA A 62 -35.24 2.99 32.58
N TYR A 63 -34.95 1.94 33.34
CA TYR A 63 -35.77 0.73 33.35
C TYR A 63 -35.71 -0.04 34.67
N HIS A 64 -36.70 -0.89 34.91
CA HIS A 64 -36.75 -1.86 36.00
C HIS A 64 -36.78 -3.30 35.45
N ILE A 65 -35.97 -4.19 36.01
CA ILE A 65 -36.03 -5.64 35.76
C ILE A 65 -36.90 -6.25 36.86
N ILE A 66 -38.07 -6.76 36.50
CA ILE A 66 -39.08 -7.28 37.43
C ILE A 66 -39.38 -8.73 37.07
N GLY A 67 -39.25 -9.64 38.02
CA GLY A 67 -39.38 -11.08 37.76
C GLY A 67 -39.30 -11.92 39.02
N GLN A 68 -39.07 -13.23 38.85
CA GLN A 68 -38.77 -14.15 39.94
C GLN A 68 -37.26 -14.44 39.99
N SER A 69 -36.73 -14.78 41.18
CA SER A 69 -35.30 -15.10 41.33
C SER A 69 -34.88 -16.42 40.68
N ASP A 70 -35.83 -17.31 40.42
CA ASP A 70 -35.64 -18.66 39.89
C ASP A 70 -36.02 -18.83 38.42
N GLY A 71 -36.59 -17.81 37.77
CA GLY A 71 -36.89 -17.82 36.33
C GLY A 71 -38.07 -16.95 35.93
N GLY A 72 -37.95 -16.27 34.80
CA GLY A 72 -38.98 -15.38 34.28
C GLY A 72 -38.83 -13.94 34.77
N PHE A 73 -38.50 -13.03 33.85
CA PHE A 73 -38.38 -11.60 34.14
C PHE A 73 -38.77 -10.74 32.93
N ALA A 74 -39.15 -9.50 33.19
CA ALA A 74 -39.42 -8.48 32.20
C ALA A 74 -38.60 -7.22 32.50
N ILE A 75 -38.16 -6.54 31.44
CA ILE A 75 -37.47 -5.26 31.49
C ILE A 75 -38.50 -4.20 31.09
N ILE A 76 -38.83 -3.33 32.02
CA ILE A 76 -39.92 -2.35 31.89
C ILE A 76 -39.33 -0.95 31.91
N SER A 77 -39.63 -0.13 30.90
CA SER A 77 -39.13 1.25 30.85
C SER A 77 -39.84 2.14 31.88
N THR A 78 -39.10 3.13 32.40
CA THR A 78 -39.60 4.03 33.44
C THR A 78 -40.44 5.19 32.91
N ASP A 79 -40.60 5.37 31.60
CA ASP A 79 -41.25 6.55 31.01
C ASP A 79 -42.13 6.24 29.78
N ASP A 80 -43.28 6.92 29.69
CA ASP A 80 -44.26 6.76 28.60
C ASP A 80 -43.77 7.20 27.20
N LEU A 81 -42.66 7.93 27.12
CA LEU A 81 -41.98 8.22 25.86
C LEU A 81 -41.38 6.98 25.18
N VAL A 82 -41.24 5.86 25.90
CA VAL A 82 -40.64 4.61 25.39
C VAL A 82 -41.61 3.45 25.61
N PRO A 83 -41.63 2.41 24.73
CA PRO A 83 -42.48 1.25 24.93
C PRO A 83 -42.38 0.64 26.33
N GLU A 84 -43.53 0.34 26.93
CA GLU A 84 -43.65 -0.14 28.32
C GLU A 84 -42.77 -1.37 28.59
N VAL A 85 -42.82 -2.37 27.71
CA VAL A 85 -42.00 -3.59 27.81
C VAL A 85 -40.86 -3.47 26.81
N LEU A 86 -39.62 -3.45 27.32
CA LEU A 86 -38.38 -3.42 26.51
C LEU A 86 -37.88 -4.83 26.20
N GLY A 87 -38.12 -5.78 27.11
CA GLY A 87 -37.81 -7.18 26.89
C GLY A 87 -38.47 -8.10 27.91
N VAL A 88 -38.55 -9.39 27.58
CA VAL A 88 -39.11 -10.43 28.44
C VAL A 88 -38.40 -11.75 28.21
N SER A 89 -37.97 -12.38 29.28
CA SER A 89 -37.29 -13.67 29.26
C SER A 89 -38.00 -14.65 30.17
N MET A 90 -38.02 -15.92 29.78
CA MET A 90 -38.45 -17.02 30.63
C MET A 90 -37.27 -17.71 31.33
N SER A 91 -36.04 -17.33 30.99
CA SER A 91 -34.82 -17.78 31.65
C SER A 91 -34.64 -17.09 33.00
N LYS A 92 -33.66 -17.56 33.76
CA LYS A 92 -33.22 -16.90 34.98
C LYS A 92 -32.44 -15.63 34.60
N TYR A 93 -32.66 -14.56 35.35
CA TYR A 93 -31.83 -13.37 35.24
C TYR A 93 -30.41 -13.68 35.76
N SER A 94 -29.40 -13.51 34.91
CA SER A 94 -28.01 -13.86 35.25
C SER A 94 -27.38 -12.99 36.33
N ASN A 95 -28.08 -11.92 36.74
CA ASN A 95 -27.61 -10.93 37.71
C ASN A 95 -26.31 -10.26 37.27
N GLY A 96 -26.25 -9.88 35.99
CA GLY A 96 -25.14 -9.10 35.44
C GLY A 96 -23.95 -9.89 34.90
N LYS A 97 -24.03 -11.23 34.88
CA LYS A 97 -22.89 -12.08 34.48
C LYS A 97 -22.77 -12.26 32.97
N ASN A 98 -23.90 -12.32 32.26
CA ASN A 98 -23.91 -12.42 30.80
C ASN A 98 -23.52 -11.08 30.19
N THR A 99 -22.28 -10.97 29.69
CA THR A 99 -21.72 -9.72 29.17
C THR A 99 -22.44 -9.21 27.93
N ASN A 100 -22.94 -10.11 27.08
CA ASN A 100 -23.67 -9.75 25.86
C ASN A 100 -25.03 -9.12 26.23
N PHE A 101 -25.73 -9.69 27.20
CA PHE A 101 -26.95 -9.10 27.73
C PHE A 101 -26.70 -7.76 28.46
N GLN A 102 -25.57 -7.64 29.17
CA GLN A 102 -25.19 -6.37 29.79
C GLN A 102 -24.92 -5.25 28.78
N TRP A 103 -24.36 -5.57 27.61
CA TRP A 103 -24.23 -4.62 26.52
C TRP A 103 -25.61 -4.09 26.08
N TRP A 104 -26.57 -4.99 25.84
CA TRP A 104 -27.94 -4.58 25.44
C TRP A 104 -28.61 -3.70 26.50
N LEU A 105 -28.45 -4.06 27.79
CA LEU A 105 -28.98 -3.28 28.90
C LEU A 105 -28.38 -1.86 28.97
N LYS A 106 -27.07 -1.70 28.73
CA LYS A 106 -26.45 -0.37 28.67
C LYS A 106 -26.93 0.45 27.48
N ALA A 107 -27.05 -0.19 26.32
CA ALA A 107 -27.53 0.46 25.10
C ALA A 107 -28.97 0.95 25.27
N ILE A 108 -29.87 0.12 25.82
CA ILE A 108 -31.25 0.51 26.05
C ILE A 108 -31.39 1.57 27.16
N GLU A 109 -30.52 1.54 28.18
CA GLU A 109 -30.47 2.60 29.20
C GLU A 109 -30.20 3.96 28.56
N GLY A 110 -29.17 4.03 27.70
CA GLY A 110 -28.82 5.23 26.95
C GLY A 110 -29.94 5.72 26.02
N THR A 111 -30.58 4.80 25.30
CA THR A 111 -31.75 5.13 24.46
C THR A 111 -32.89 5.75 25.27
N VAL A 112 -33.26 5.16 26.41
CA VAL A 112 -34.35 5.69 27.25
C VAL A 112 -33.98 7.06 27.81
N GLN A 113 -32.74 7.21 28.31
CA GLN A 113 -32.26 8.49 28.82
C GLN A 113 -32.28 9.59 27.75
N TYR A 114 -31.89 9.25 26.52
CA TYR A 114 -31.97 10.17 25.38
C TYR A 114 -33.41 10.59 25.08
N ALA A 115 -34.34 9.63 25.01
CA ALA A 115 -35.76 9.88 24.74
C ALA A 115 -36.36 10.84 25.76
N VAL A 116 -36.10 10.59 27.05
CA VAL A 116 -36.58 11.44 28.16
C VAL A 116 -35.93 12.82 28.11
N THR A 117 -34.61 12.90 27.91
CA THR A 117 -33.88 14.19 27.89
C THR A 117 -34.31 15.08 26.73
N ASN A 118 -34.58 14.48 25.56
CA ASN A 118 -34.93 15.22 24.34
C ASN A 118 -36.44 15.25 24.06
N ASN A 119 -37.25 14.67 24.95
CA ASN A 119 -38.71 14.56 24.81
C ASN A 119 -39.13 13.94 23.46
N VAL A 120 -38.48 12.83 23.09
CA VAL A 120 -38.73 12.11 21.84
C VAL A 120 -39.56 10.86 22.13
N GLN A 121 -40.74 10.74 21.51
CA GLN A 121 -41.55 9.53 21.57
C GLN A 121 -40.92 8.46 20.68
N LEU A 122 -40.56 7.33 21.28
CA LEU A 122 -40.07 6.13 20.61
C LEU A 122 -41.18 5.08 20.53
N ALA A 123 -41.12 4.25 19.49
CA ALA A 123 -42.03 3.14 19.27
C ALA A 123 -41.25 1.93 18.72
N THR A 124 -41.71 0.72 19.03
CA THR A 124 -41.15 -0.51 18.46
C THR A 124 -41.57 -0.64 16.99
N THR A 125 -40.63 -0.86 16.08
CA THR A 125 -40.92 -1.23 14.69
C THR A 125 -41.52 -2.63 14.63
N LYS A 126 -42.68 -2.81 13.97
CA LYS A 126 -43.36 -4.11 13.85
C LYS A 126 -43.12 -4.76 12.49
N PRO A 127 -43.20 -6.10 12.37
CA PRO A 127 -43.18 -6.75 11.06
C PRO A 127 -44.38 -6.32 10.22
N ASP A 128 -44.17 -6.05 8.94
CA ASP A 128 -45.25 -5.76 8.00
C ASP A 128 -45.96 -7.09 7.63
N PRO A 129 -47.22 -7.29 8.06
CA PRO A 129 -47.95 -8.53 7.81
C PRO A 129 -48.26 -8.76 6.33
N ALA A 130 -48.09 -7.75 5.46
CA ALA A 130 -48.22 -7.91 4.02
C ALA A 130 -46.96 -8.56 3.38
N LYS A 131 -45.80 -8.48 4.06
CA LYS A 131 -44.53 -9.03 3.58
C LYS A 131 -44.13 -10.32 4.30
N TYR A 132 -44.31 -10.36 5.62
CA TYR A 132 -43.77 -11.41 6.48
C TYR A 132 -44.83 -11.94 7.46
N PRO A 133 -44.68 -13.16 8.01
CA PRO A 133 -45.50 -13.63 9.12
C PRO A 133 -45.54 -12.63 10.28
N THR A 134 -46.66 -12.54 11.02
CA THR A 134 -46.75 -11.64 12.20
C THR A 134 -45.82 -12.07 13.34
N SER A 135 -45.39 -13.33 13.34
CA SER A 135 -44.39 -13.86 14.27
C SER A 135 -43.66 -15.06 13.66
N VAL A 136 -42.41 -15.26 14.11
CA VAL A 136 -41.60 -16.46 13.87
C VAL A 136 -41.19 -17.01 15.23
N ALA A 137 -41.57 -18.24 15.52
CA ALA A 137 -41.21 -18.91 16.77
C ALA A 137 -39.67 -19.07 16.87
N PRO A 138 -39.10 -19.16 18.09
CA PRO A 138 -37.66 -19.36 18.27
C PRO A 138 -37.16 -20.59 17.49
N LEU A 139 -36.24 -20.36 16.56
CA LEU A 139 -35.77 -21.33 15.55
C LEU A 139 -34.72 -22.30 16.08
N ILE A 140 -33.72 -21.81 16.83
CA ILE A 140 -32.67 -22.66 17.41
C ILE A 140 -33.04 -23.14 18.82
N THR A 141 -32.64 -24.37 19.12
CA THR A 141 -32.80 -25.01 20.43
C THR A 141 -31.50 -25.03 21.23
N THR A 142 -30.36 -24.77 20.58
CA THR A 142 -29.04 -24.76 21.20
C THR A 142 -28.97 -23.76 22.37
N LYS A 143 -28.22 -24.14 23.41
CA LYS A 143 -27.87 -23.32 24.58
C LYS A 143 -26.36 -23.39 24.80
N TRP A 144 -25.63 -22.98 23.77
CA TRP A 144 -24.17 -23.10 23.74
C TRP A 144 -23.47 -21.99 24.55
N ASP A 145 -22.21 -22.23 24.88
CA ASP A 145 -21.35 -21.38 25.71
C ASP A 145 -19.95 -21.30 25.10
N GLN A 146 -19.04 -20.59 25.76
CA GLN A 146 -17.66 -20.36 25.31
C GLN A 146 -16.61 -21.19 26.06
N LEU A 147 -17.00 -21.88 27.12
CA LEU A 147 -16.14 -22.69 27.97
C LEU A 147 -16.32 -24.20 27.69
N THR A 148 -15.85 -25.07 28.56
CA THR A 148 -15.91 -26.53 28.36
C THR A 148 -17.36 -27.02 28.18
N PRO A 149 -17.65 -27.87 27.17
CA PRO A 149 -16.71 -28.54 26.26
C PRO A 149 -16.38 -27.79 24.96
N TYR A 150 -17.05 -26.67 24.68
CA TYR A 150 -16.95 -25.91 23.44
C TYR A 150 -15.51 -25.48 23.10
N ASN A 151 -14.70 -25.17 24.11
CA ASN A 151 -13.31 -24.75 23.92
C ASN A 151 -12.27 -25.87 23.97
N ASN A 152 -12.64 -27.16 24.03
CA ASN A 152 -11.70 -28.25 24.34
C ASN A 152 -10.48 -28.36 23.40
N LEU A 153 -10.60 -27.91 22.15
CA LEU A 153 -9.52 -27.92 21.15
C LEU A 153 -8.64 -26.66 21.17
N LEU A 154 -8.96 -25.68 22.00
CA LEU A 154 -8.22 -24.41 22.09
C LEU A 154 -7.04 -24.50 23.05
N PRO A 155 -5.97 -23.70 22.84
CA PRO A 155 -4.78 -23.76 23.68
C PRO A 155 -5.03 -23.22 25.10
N LEU A 156 -4.11 -23.54 26.01
CA LEU A 156 -4.01 -22.87 27.30
C LEU A 156 -3.42 -21.47 27.14
N SER A 157 -4.06 -20.50 27.79
CA SER A 157 -3.63 -19.12 27.91
C SER A 157 -2.36 -18.99 28.78
N ASN A 158 -1.74 -17.81 28.80
CA ASN A 158 -0.64 -17.52 29.73
C ASN A 158 -1.10 -17.52 31.20
N GLY A 159 -2.40 -17.36 31.44
CA GLY A 159 -3.04 -17.47 32.75
C GLY A 159 -3.18 -18.91 33.26
N GLY A 160 -2.95 -19.92 32.41
CA GLY A 160 -3.05 -21.35 32.71
C GLY A 160 -4.45 -21.94 32.49
N ASP A 161 -5.45 -21.12 32.22
CA ASP A 161 -6.79 -21.52 31.82
C ASP A 161 -6.89 -21.68 30.30
N ARG A 162 -7.88 -22.43 29.81
CA ARG A 162 -8.09 -22.61 28.37
C ARG A 162 -8.73 -21.37 27.77
N CYS A 163 -8.27 -20.95 26.59
CA CYS A 163 -8.87 -19.82 25.88
C CYS A 163 -10.38 -20.03 25.67
N TYR A 164 -11.13 -18.93 25.68
CA TYR A 164 -12.56 -18.94 25.35
C TYR A 164 -12.74 -19.19 23.84
N THR A 165 -13.86 -19.78 23.42
CA THR A 165 -14.17 -19.85 21.97
C THR A 165 -14.34 -18.46 21.35
N GLY A 166 -14.86 -17.51 22.11
CA GLY A 166 -15.25 -16.19 21.64
C GLY A 166 -16.73 -16.14 21.25
N CYS A 167 -17.36 -14.98 21.50
CA CYS A 167 -18.78 -14.79 21.20
C CYS A 167 -19.09 -14.93 19.71
N VAL A 168 -18.20 -14.44 18.84
CA VAL A 168 -18.31 -14.53 17.38
C VAL A 168 -18.36 -15.99 16.91
N ALA A 169 -17.41 -16.81 17.35
CA ALA A 169 -17.38 -18.23 17.02
C ALA A 169 -18.63 -18.97 17.53
N THR A 170 -19.09 -18.63 18.74
CA THR A 170 -20.28 -19.23 19.34
C THR A 170 -21.55 -18.87 18.58
N ALA A 171 -21.71 -17.62 18.16
CA ALA A 171 -22.84 -17.18 17.36
C ALA A 171 -22.84 -17.83 15.97
N MET A 172 -21.68 -17.83 15.28
CA MET A 172 -21.51 -18.53 14.00
C MET A 172 -21.87 -20.01 14.11
N ALA A 173 -21.31 -20.71 15.10
CA ALA A 173 -21.50 -22.14 15.29
C ALA A 173 -22.98 -22.50 15.51
N GLN A 174 -23.72 -21.71 16.29
CA GLN A 174 -25.15 -21.94 16.51
C GLN A 174 -25.98 -21.74 15.24
N VAL A 175 -25.65 -20.75 14.41
CA VAL A 175 -26.32 -20.54 13.11
C VAL A 175 -26.00 -21.70 12.16
N LEU A 176 -24.73 -22.11 12.06
CA LEU A 176 -24.32 -23.25 11.23
C LEU A 176 -24.99 -24.56 11.68
N LYS A 177 -25.11 -24.79 13.00
CA LYS A 177 -25.79 -25.96 13.56
C LYS A 177 -27.28 -26.00 13.22
N TYR A 178 -27.96 -24.86 13.18
CA TYR A 178 -29.36 -24.83 12.73
C TYR A 178 -29.50 -25.32 11.29
N HIS A 179 -28.53 -24.95 10.45
CA HIS A 179 -28.49 -25.35 9.05
C HIS A 179 -27.92 -26.75 8.82
N GLU A 180 -27.25 -27.33 9.82
CA GLU A 180 -26.45 -28.56 9.70
C GLU A 180 -25.57 -28.54 8.44
N TYR A 181 -24.90 -27.40 8.23
CA TYR A 181 -24.12 -27.13 7.03
C TYR A 181 -22.85 -26.35 7.37
N PRO A 182 -21.72 -26.63 6.68
CA PRO A 182 -21.53 -27.68 5.66
C PRO A 182 -21.26 -29.06 6.27
N GLU A 183 -21.16 -30.14 5.48
CA GLU A 183 -20.63 -31.41 6.02
C GLU A 183 -19.13 -31.30 6.30
N ARG A 184 -18.41 -30.62 5.41
CA ARG A 184 -16.99 -30.26 5.50
C ARG A 184 -16.83 -28.82 5.07
N GLY A 185 -15.96 -28.07 5.73
CA GLY A 185 -15.56 -26.77 5.23
C GLY A 185 -14.53 -26.91 4.11
N ILE A 186 -13.79 -25.85 3.82
CA ILE A 186 -12.93 -25.79 2.64
C ILE A 186 -11.56 -25.17 2.92
N GLY A 187 -10.52 -25.91 2.54
CA GLY A 187 -9.13 -25.52 2.70
C GLY A 187 -8.61 -25.65 4.13
N THR A 188 -7.48 -25.01 4.40
CA THR A 188 -6.81 -25.04 5.70
C THR A 188 -6.41 -23.62 6.09
N ARG A 189 -6.53 -23.28 7.38
CA ARG A 189 -6.01 -22.02 7.93
C ARG A 189 -5.35 -22.27 9.28
N THR A 190 -4.24 -21.58 9.50
CA THR A 190 -3.59 -21.50 10.81
C THR A 190 -3.56 -20.07 11.30
N ILE A 191 -4.04 -19.85 12.52
CA ILE A 191 -3.84 -18.61 13.28
C ILE A 191 -3.00 -18.93 14.54
N TYR A 192 -2.59 -17.91 15.28
CA TYR A 192 -1.62 -18.08 16.37
C TYR A 192 -2.11 -17.47 17.68
N TYR A 193 -1.78 -18.11 18.80
CA TYR A 193 -1.94 -17.57 20.15
C TYR A 193 -0.58 -17.34 20.84
N PRO A 194 -0.28 -16.14 21.37
CA PRO A 194 -0.99 -14.88 21.15
C PRO A 194 -0.94 -14.45 19.68
N GLN A 195 -1.96 -13.70 19.23
CA GLN A 195 -2.04 -13.25 17.84
C GLN A 195 -0.83 -12.40 17.45
N TYR A 196 -0.37 -12.55 16.19
CA TYR A 196 0.80 -11.86 15.62
C TYR A 196 2.16 -12.20 16.26
N SER A 197 2.22 -13.17 17.18
CA SER A 197 3.48 -13.67 17.71
C SER A 197 4.19 -14.55 16.69
N THR A 198 5.43 -14.21 16.34
CA THR A 198 6.29 -15.03 15.46
C THR A 198 6.65 -16.40 16.07
N ASN A 199 6.42 -16.59 17.37
CA ASN A 199 6.59 -17.85 18.10
C ASN A 199 5.28 -18.30 18.78
N GLY A 200 4.12 -17.86 18.27
CA GLY A 200 2.82 -18.21 18.84
C GLY A 200 2.50 -19.70 18.73
N LYS A 201 1.64 -20.21 19.60
CA LYS A 201 1.06 -21.56 19.50
C LYS A 201 0.11 -21.59 18.30
N PRO A 202 0.32 -22.46 17.30
CA PRO A 202 -0.56 -22.54 16.15
C PRO A 202 -1.92 -23.14 16.55
N ILE A 203 -2.98 -22.61 15.95
CA ILE A 203 -4.35 -23.12 16.02
C ILE A 203 -4.80 -23.30 14.57
N THR A 204 -4.87 -24.56 14.14
CA THR A 204 -5.13 -24.93 12.75
C THR A 204 -6.52 -25.54 12.64
N ALA A 205 -7.29 -25.06 11.66
CA ALA A 205 -8.49 -25.71 11.16
C ALA A 205 -8.19 -26.22 9.75
N THR A 206 -8.42 -27.50 9.54
CA THR A 206 -8.23 -28.17 8.23
C THR A 206 -9.63 -28.48 7.75
N PHE A 207 -10.34 -27.43 7.33
CA PHE A 207 -11.78 -27.44 7.12
C PHE A 207 -12.26 -28.53 6.15
N GLU A 208 -11.42 -28.91 5.19
CA GLU A 208 -11.69 -30.00 4.24
C GLU A 208 -11.62 -31.41 4.88
N ASP A 209 -10.82 -31.59 5.93
CA ASP A 209 -10.67 -32.82 6.69
C ASP A 209 -11.63 -32.88 7.90
N ASP A 210 -11.97 -31.72 8.45
CA ASP A 210 -12.87 -31.56 9.58
C ASP A 210 -14.32 -31.85 9.16
N VAL A 211 -14.79 -33.07 9.43
CA VAL A 211 -16.20 -33.46 9.23
C VAL A 211 -17.04 -32.96 10.39
N TYR A 212 -18.01 -32.09 10.10
CA TYR A 212 -18.92 -31.56 11.10
C TYR A 212 -20.00 -32.60 11.44
N ASP A 213 -19.80 -33.34 12.53
CA ASP A 213 -20.72 -34.36 13.03
C ASP A 213 -21.96 -33.74 13.68
N TRP A 214 -22.84 -33.18 12.85
CA TRP A 214 -24.06 -32.49 13.28
C TRP A 214 -24.93 -33.35 14.20
N LYS A 215 -24.97 -34.67 13.98
CA LYS A 215 -25.76 -35.62 14.78
C LYS A 215 -25.29 -35.71 16.23
N ASN A 216 -23.98 -35.62 16.46
CA ASN A 216 -23.41 -35.63 17.81
C ASN A 216 -23.30 -34.23 18.44
N MET A 217 -23.67 -33.18 17.71
CA MET A 217 -23.80 -31.84 18.29
C MET A 217 -25.13 -31.67 19.03
N LEU A 218 -25.09 -31.81 20.35
CA LEU A 218 -26.25 -31.65 21.24
C LEU A 218 -26.72 -30.19 21.34
N ASP A 219 -28.01 -29.99 21.65
CA ASP A 219 -28.55 -28.67 21.93
C ASP A 219 -28.00 -28.07 23.23
N ILE A 220 -27.80 -28.90 24.26
CA ILE A 220 -27.39 -28.45 25.60
C ILE A 220 -26.28 -29.36 26.13
N TYR A 221 -25.14 -28.77 26.48
CA TYR A 221 -24.03 -29.48 27.12
C TYR A 221 -23.98 -29.17 28.62
N SER A 222 -24.56 -30.07 29.41
CA SER A 222 -24.44 -30.05 30.88
C SER A 222 -23.40 -31.06 31.34
N SER A 223 -22.65 -30.73 32.40
CA SER A 223 -21.66 -31.65 32.99
C SER A 223 -22.29 -33.02 33.29
N GLY A 224 -21.69 -34.09 32.76
CA GLY A 224 -22.15 -35.48 32.91
C GLY A 224 -23.21 -35.95 31.91
N ASN A 225 -23.68 -35.09 30.99
CA ASN A 225 -24.73 -35.42 30.02
C ASN A 225 -24.25 -35.54 28.56
N TYR A 226 -22.94 -35.51 28.34
CA TYR A 226 -22.32 -35.68 27.03
C TYR A 226 -21.10 -36.58 27.12
N ASP A 227 -20.77 -37.28 26.04
CA ASP A 227 -19.56 -38.08 25.91
C ASP A 227 -18.43 -37.35 25.15
N GLU A 228 -17.27 -37.99 25.02
CA GLU A 228 -16.12 -37.41 24.33
C GLU A 228 -16.37 -37.14 22.84
N THR A 229 -17.20 -37.94 22.18
CA THR A 229 -17.54 -37.77 20.75
C THR A 229 -18.36 -36.51 20.56
N GLN A 230 -19.37 -36.31 21.40
CA GLN A 230 -20.23 -35.13 21.39
C GLN A 230 -19.45 -33.87 21.77
N ALA A 231 -18.57 -33.97 22.78
CA ALA A 231 -17.67 -32.87 23.15
C ALA A 231 -16.73 -32.48 22.01
N LEU A 232 -16.16 -33.46 21.30
CA LEU A 232 -15.27 -33.23 20.17
C LEU A 232 -16.01 -32.61 18.98
N ALA A 233 -17.22 -33.08 18.68
CA ALA A 233 -18.03 -32.57 17.58
C ALA A 233 -18.26 -31.05 17.70
N VAL A 234 -18.74 -30.58 18.85
CA VAL A 234 -18.98 -29.14 19.06
C VAL A 234 -17.66 -28.35 19.18
N ALA A 235 -16.62 -28.93 19.79
CA ALA A 235 -15.33 -28.25 19.93
C ALA A 235 -14.61 -28.06 18.59
N THR A 236 -14.80 -28.99 17.65
CA THR A 236 -14.29 -28.91 16.27
C THR A 236 -14.93 -27.72 15.55
N LEU A 237 -16.27 -27.65 15.54
CA LEU A 237 -16.98 -26.52 14.94
C LEU A 237 -16.59 -25.17 15.58
N MET A 238 -16.48 -25.12 16.91
CA MET A 238 -16.11 -23.89 17.63
C MET A 238 -14.69 -23.41 17.31
N ARG A 239 -13.72 -24.34 17.23
CA ARG A 239 -12.36 -24.03 16.78
C ARG A 239 -12.39 -23.46 15.37
N ASP A 240 -13.09 -24.14 14.46
CA ASP A 240 -13.10 -23.78 13.04
C ASP A 240 -13.79 -22.44 12.79
N CYS A 241 -14.91 -22.17 13.46
CA CYS A 241 -15.55 -20.85 13.43
C CYS A 241 -14.59 -19.74 13.91
N GLY A 242 -13.85 -19.99 14.99
CA GLY A 242 -12.88 -19.01 15.50
C GLY A 242 -11.69 -18.81 14.56
N VAL A 243 -11.13 -19.90 14.01
CA VAL A 243 -10.04 -19.82 13.03
C VAL A 243 -10.50 -19.09 11.76
N ALA A 244 -11.69 -19.40 11.25
CA ALA A 244 -12.28 -18.76 10.07
C ALA A 244 -12.50 -17.25 10.26
N ALA A 245 -12.88 -16.83 11.47
CA ALA A 245 -13.12 -15.43 11.84
C ALA A 245 -11.86 -14.67 12.30
N ASP A 246 -10.66 -15.23 12.12
CA ASP A 246 -9.39 -14.65 12.56
C ASP A 246 -9.33 -14.29 14.05
N MET A 247 -9.87 -15.18 14.90
CA MET A 247 -10.04 -14.97 16.34
C MET A 247 -8.75 -14.61 17.08
N GLN A 248 -8.80 -13.52 17.83
CA GLN A 248 -7.81 -13.16 18.84
C GLN A 248 -8.12 -13.95 20.11
N TYR A 249 -7.53 -15.14 20.26
CA TYR A 249 -7.80 -15.99 21.42
C TYR A 249 -7.19 -15.42 22.72
N GLY A 250 -7.92 -15.55 23.82
CA GLY A 250 -7.47 -15.15 25.15
C GLY A 250 -8.16 -15.93 26.28
N GLY A 251 -7.47 -16.03 27.41
CA GLY A 251 -8.03 -16.59 28.66
C GLY A 251 -8.73 -15.53 29.53
N TYR A 252 -9.14 -15.92 30.73
CA TYR A 252 -9.87 -15.09 31.70
C TYR A 252 -9.09 -13.82 32.09
N LYS A 253 -7.78 -13.95 32.29
CA LYS A 253 -6.89 -12.81 32.62
C LYS A 253 -6.59 -11.89 31.44
N GLU A 254 -6.96 -12.30 30.23
CA GLU A 254 -6.66 -11.64 28.96
C GLU A 254 -7.93 -11.04 28.32
N SER A 255 -9.01 -10.93 29.10
CA SER A 255 -10.32 -10.39 28.68
C SER A 255 -11.08 -11.24 27.65
N GLY A 256 -10.76 -12.54 27.54
CA GLY A 256 -11.46 -13.48 26.67
C GLY A 256 -10.97 -13.45 25.21
N SER A 257 -11.79 -13.97 24.29
CA SER A 257 -11.47 -14.08 22.86
C SER A 257 -12.38 -13.19 22.02
N GLY A 258 -11.84 -12.50 21.03
CA GLY A 258 -12.58 -11.56 20.16
C GLY A 258 -12.21 -11.65 18.67
N ALA A 259 -13.16 -11.28 17.81
CA ALA A 259 -13.00 -11.23 16.35
C ALA A 259 -13.92 -10.14 15.77
N TYR A 260 -13.67 -9.71 14.54
CA TYR A 260 -14.55 -8.78 13.82
C TYR A 260 -15.62 -9.54 13.02
N SER A 261 -16.85 -9.01 12.99
CA SER A 261 -17.96 -9.60 12.22
C SER A 261 -17.67 -9.63 10.70
N GLN A 262 -16.89 -8.67 10.19
CA GLN A 262 -16.44 -8.66 8.79
C GLN A 262 -15.52 -9.85 8.48
N ASP A 263 -14.60 -10.19 9.40
CA ASP A 263 -13.72 -11.36 9.27
C ASP A 263 -14.52 -12.66 9.40
N ALA A 264 -15.51 -12.71 10.29
CA ALA A 264 -16.44 -13.82 10.39
C ALA A 264 -17.22 -14.04 9.08
N ALA A 265 -17.76 -12.98 8.47
CA ALA A 265 -18.44 -13.08 7.17
C ALA A 265 -17.47 -13.55 6.06
N ALA A 266 -16.23 -13.03 6.05
CA ALA A 266 -15.20 -13.49 5.12
C ALA A 266 -14.84 -14.97 5.34
N GLY A 267 -14.76 -15.40 6.59
CA GLY A 267 -14.51 -16.78 6.99
C GLY A 267 -15.63 -17.73 6.56
N LEU A 268 -16.90 -17.32 6.73
CA LEU A 268 -18.07 -18.08 6.27
C LEU A 268 -18.03 -18.29 4.75
N ARG A 269 -17.70 -17.24 3.98
CA ARG A 269 -17.53 -17.35 2.51
C ARG A 269 -16.36 -18.26 2.14
N THR A 270 -15.22 -18.08 2.81
CA THR A 270 -13.94 -18.69 2.43
C THR A 270 -13.83 -20.15 2.85
N TYR A 271 -14.18 -20.46 4.09
CA TYR A 271 -13.91 -21.75 4.73
C TYR A 271 -15.17 -22.58 4.97
N PHE A 272 -16.37 -21.97 4.99
CA PHE A 272 -17.63 -22.72 5.11
C PHE A 272 -18.46 -22.73 3.82
N GLY A 273 -17.96 -22.12 2.73
CA GLY A 273 -18.62 -22.10 1.43
C GLY A 273 -19.94 -21.31 1.39
N LEU A 274 -20.21 -20.46 2.39
CA LEU A 274 -21.43 -19.65 2.50
C LEU A 274 -21.23 -18.32 1.80
N THR A 275 -21.21 -18.36 0.47
CA THR A 275 -20.71 -17.26 -0.37
C THR A 275 -21.59 -16.01 -0.36
N GLU A 276 -22.85 -16.13 0.07
CA GLU A 276 -23.79 -15.02 0.27
C GLU A 276 -23.65 -14.36 1.64
N ALA A 277 -22.82 -14.92 2.53
CA ALA A 277 -22.59 -14.34 3.84
C ALA A 277 -22.02 -12.93 3.68
N GLU A 278 -22.75 -11.92 4.17
CA GLU A 278 -22.39 -10.51 4.05
C GLU A 278 -22.58 -9.82 5.40
N CYS A 279 -21.56 -9.08 5.83
CA CYS A 279 -21.63 -8.28 7.05
C CYS A 279 -22.22 -6.91 6.71
N LEU A 280 -23.35 -6.57 7.33
CA LEU A 280 -23.97 -5.26 7.23
C LEU A 280 -23.75 -4.49 8.53
N GLU A 281 -23.47 -3.20 8.43
CA GLU A 281 -23.29 -2.30 9.58
C GLU A 281 -24.52 -1.41 9.77
N ARG A 282 -25.02 -1.34 11.01
CA ARG A 282 -26.26 -0.64 11.39
C ARG A 282 -26.26 0.85 10.99
N ASP A 283 -25.10 1.49 11.00
CA ASP A 283 -24.94 2.93 10.76
C ASP A 283 -25.37 3.38 9.35
N TYR A 284 -25.46 2.45 8.39
CA TYR A 284 -25.86 2.73 7.01
C TYR A 284 -27.37 2.56 6.75
N TYR A 285 -28.16 2.15 7.75
CA TYR A 285 -29.56 1.80 7.57
C TYR A 285 -30.48 2.60 8.47
N SER A 286 -31.64 2.97 7.95
CA SER A 286 -32.72 3.49 8.79
C SER A 286 -33.22 2.41 9.76
N GLU A 287 -33.94 2.82 10.82
CA GLU A 287 -34.56 1.88 11.74
C GLU A 287 -35.46 0.87 11.01
N SER A 288 -36.30 1.35 10.09
CA SER A 288 -37.23 0.53 9.33
C SER A 288 -36.52 -0.42 8.37
N ASP A 289 -35.48 0.03 7.66
CA ASP A 289 -34.80 -0.82 6.66
C ASP A 289 -34.04 -1.97 7.33
N TRP A 290 -33.37 -1.68 8.45
CA TRP A 290 -32.67 -2.70 9.22
C TRP A 290 -33.62 -3.74 9.80
N MET A 291 -34.75 -3.30 10.37
CA MET A 291 -35.74 -4.23 10.91
C MET A 291 -36.43 -5.02 9.79
N ASP A 292 -36.66 -4.43 8.62
CA ASP A 292 -37.16 -5.15 7.43
C ASP A 292 -36.19 -6.28 7.02
N ILE A 293 -34.87 -6.02 7.05
CA ILE A 293 -33.84 -7.05 6.83
C ILE A 293 -33.93 -8.14 7.91
N VAL A 294 -33.98 -7.79 9.19
CA VAL A 294 -34.09 -8.77 10.29
C VAL A 294 -35.33 -9.65 10.12
N TYR A 295 -36.49 -9.06 9.81
CA TYR A 295 -37.73 -9.82 9.61
C TYR A 295 -37.66 -10.71 8.38
N ARG A 296 -37.08 -10.23 7.27
CA ARG A 296 -36.84 -11.03 6.07
C ARG A 296 -35.95 -12.24 6.35
N GLU A 297 -34.77 -12.02 6.93
CA GLU A 297 -33.82 -13.10 7.22
C GLU A 297 -34.43 -14.15 8.15
N LEU A 298 -35.08 -13.72 9.24
CA LEU A 298 -35.72 -14.65 10.18
C LEU A 298 -36.92 -15.41 9.57
N SER A 299 -37.60 -14.83 8.58
CA SER A 299 -38.74 -15.45 7.91
C SER A 299 -38.33 -16.42 6.80
N GLU A 300 -37.26 -16.09 6.07
CA GLU A 300 -36.90 -16.76 4.81
C GLU A 300 -35.64 -17.63 4.94
N ASN A 301 -34.69 -17.23 5.79
CA ASN A 301 -33.32 -17.76 5.78
C ASN A 301 -32.95 -18.47 7.08
N GLY A 302 -33.56 -18.12 8.21
CA GLY A 302 -33.34 -18.77 9.49
C GLY A 302 -32.69 -17.86 10.53
N PRO A 303 -31.97 -18.40 11.54
CA PRO A 303 -31.35 -17.60 12.59
C PRO A 303 -30.25 -16.69 12.02
N LEU A 304 -30.17 -15.49 12.59
CA LEU A 304 -29.33 -14.41 12.12
C LEU A 304 -28.22 -14.14 13.14
N TYR A 305 -26.97 -14.18 12.69
CA TYR A 305 -25.84 -13.67 13.45
C TYR A 305 -26.00 -12.15 13.65
N TYR A 306 -25.79 -11.68 14.87
CA TYR A 306 -25.84 -10.25 15.18
C TYR A 306 -24.71 -9.88 16.15
N GLY A 307 -24.04 -8.77 15.88
CA GLY A 307 -22.98 -8.22 16.71
C GLY A 307 -23.29 -6.81 17.20
N GLY A 308 -22.53 -6.42 18.22
CA GLY A 308 -22.57 -5.09 18.81
C GLY A 308 -21.29 -4.85 19.59
N ALA A 309 -20.67 -3.69 19.43
CA ALA A 309 -19.49 -3.32 20.20
C ALA A 309 -19.71 -2.07 21.05
N SER A 310 -18.83 -1.85 22.01
CA SER A 310 -18.66 -0.54 22.63
C SER A 310 -17.22 -0.28 23.03
N TRP A 311 -16.79 0.98 22.94
CA TRP A 311 -15.48 1.46 23.37
C TRP A 311 -15.09 1.08 24.80
N SER A 312 -16.07 0.77 25.67
CA SER A 312 -15.85 0.47 27.08
C SER A 312 -16.00 -1.01 27.46
N SER A 313 -16.59 -1.85 26.59
CA SER A 313 -16.93 -3.24 26.92
C SER A 313 -16.42 -4.29 25.92
N GLY A 314 -15.79 -3.88 24.81
CA GLY A 314 -15.38 -4.79 23.74
C GLY A 314 -16.53 -5.17 22.82
N GLY A 315 -16.25 -6.05 21.86
CA GLY A 315 -17.24 -6.60 20.92
C GLY A 315 -18.05 -7.76 21.52
N HIS A 316 -19.32 -7.84 21.14
CA HIS A 316 -20.28 -8.86 21.51
C HIS A 316 -20.95 -9.44 20.27
N ALA A 317 -21.22 -10.73 20.27
CA ALA A 317 -21.98 -11.41 19.21
C ALA A 317 -22.95 -12.41 19.81
N PHE A 318 -24.13 -12.51 19.20
CA PHE A 318 -25.25 -13.33 19.63
C PHE A 318 -26.13 -13.68 18.43
N VAL A 319 -27.20 -14.46 18.64
CA VAL A 319 -28.07 -14.94 17.56
C VAL A 319 -29.49 -14.44 17.75
N LEU A 320 -30.02 -13.76 16.74
CA LEU A 320 -31.45 -13.49 16.62
C LEU A 320 -32.09 -14.71 15.96
N HIS A 321 -33.15 -15.27 16.53
CA HIS A 321 -33.71 -16.52 16.00
C HIS A 321 -35.22 -16.60 16.10
N GLY A 322 -35.92 -15.48 16.04
CA GLY A 322 -37.38 -15.42 16.01
C GLY A 322 -37.87 -14.01 16.29
N TYR A 323 -39.15 -13.75 16.10
CA TYR A 323 -39.76 -12.48 16.45
C TYR A 323 -41.25 -12.61 16.73
N ASN A 324 -41.84 -11.65 17.44
CA ASN A 324 -43.27 -11.68 17.78
C ASN A 324 -44.05 -10.49 17.18
N GLU A 325 -45.38 -10.53 17.31
CA GLU A 325 -46.29 -9.53 16.75
C GLU A 325 -46.07 -8.10 17.28
N SER A 326 -45.36 -7.97 18.42
CA SER A 326 -45.00 -6.67 18.98
C SER A 326 -43.72 -6.07 18.38
N GLY A 327 -43.02 -6.81 17.50
CA GLY A 327 -41.77 -6.40 16.88
C GLY A 327 -40.50 -6.72 17.68
N LYS A 328 -40.61 -7.50 18.75
CA LYS A 328 -39.45 -7.93 19.54
C LYS A 328 -38.85 -9.20 18.96
N VAL A 329 -37.53 -9.26 18.93
CA VAL A 329 -36.76 -10.40 18.42
C VAL A 329 -36.37 -11.33 19.54
N TYR A 330 -36.38 -12.64 19.31
CA TYR A 330 -35.88 -13.62 20.26
C TYR A 330 -34.36 -13.73 20.13
N VAL A 331 -33.65 -13.49 21.24
CA VAL A 331 -32.20 -13.47 21.29
C VAL A 331 -31.68 -14.67 22.08
N ASN A 332 -30.70 -15.36 21.50
CA ASN A 332 -29.82 -16.31 22.17
C ASN A 332 -28.46 -15.65 22.37
N TRP A 333 -28.07 -15.43 23.62
CA TRP A 333 -26.88 -14.66 23.95
C TRP A 333 -25.57 -15.45 23.85
N GLY A 334 -25.61 -16.79 23.71
CA GLY A 334 -24.42 -17.65 23.73
C GLY A 334 -23.82 -17.86 25.12
N TRP A 335 -24.67 -17.89 26.16
CA TRP A 335 -24.28 -18.03 27.58
C TRP A 335 -25.13 -19.11 28.28
N SER A 336 -25.11 -20.35 27.76
CA SER A 336 -25.84 -21.48 28.36
C SER A 336 -27.37 -21.25 28.51
N GLY A 337 -27.93 -20.32 27.73
CA GLY A 337 -29.35 -19.95 27.80
C GLY A 337 -29.73 -18.89 28.83
N ASP A 338 -28.77 -18.38 29.60
CA ASP A 338 -28.99 -17.31 30.56
C ASP A 338 -29.47 -16.04 29.85
N ASP A 339 -30.52 -15.43 30.38
CA ASP A 339 -31.16 -14.24 29.82
C ASP A 339 -31.75 -14.39 28.39
N ASP A 340 -31.85 -15.58 27.81
CA ASP A 340 -32.48 -15.74 26.49
C ASP A 340 -33.96 -15.33 26.51
N GLY A 341 -34.44 -14.61 25.49
CA GLY A 341 -35.80 -14.06 25.51
C GLY A 341 -36.12 -13.11 24.36
N TYR A 342 -37.28 -12.47 24.42
CA TYR A 342 -37.71 -11.46 23.45
C TYR A 342 -37.25 -10.06 23.86
N TYR A 343 -36.51 -9.38 23.00
CA TYR A 343 -35.92 -8.07 23.24
C TYR A 343 -36.24 -7.08 22.12
N ASP A 344 -36.29 -5.81 22.48
CA ASP A 344 -36.47 -4.71 21.53
C ASP A 344 -35.11 -4.22 21.03
N ILE A 345 -34.77 -4.58 19.79
CA ILE A 345 -33.53 -4.12 19.15
C ILE A 345 -33.76 -2.91 18.23
N ALA A 346 -35.02 -2.65 17.84
CA ALA A 346 -35.36 -1.53 16.97
C ALA A 346 -34.99 -0.20 17.64
N LEU A 347 -35.21 -0.11 18.96
CA LEU A 347 -34.88 1.05 19.79
C LEU A 347 -33.37 1.36 19.86
N LEU A 348 -32.48 0.45 19.45
CA LEU A 348 -31.04 0.66 19.44
C LEU A 348 -30.60 1.41 18.17
N ASN A 349 -31.09 2.63 18.01
CA ASN A 349 -30.81 3.46 16.84
C ASN A 349 -29.55 4.35 17.08
N PRO A 350 -28.55 4.32 16.18
CA PRO A 350 -27.32 5.12 16.29
C PRO A 350 -27.56 6.64 16.33
N SER A 351 -28.66 7.12 15.74
CA SER A 351 -29.01 8.55 15.69
C SER A 351 -29.39 9.14 17.05
N TYR A 352 -29.69 8.29 18.04
CA TYR A 352 -30.18 8.70 19.36
C TYR A 352 -29.07 8.67 20.41
N TYR A 353 -28.12 7.75 20.32
CA TYR A 353 -27.08 7.63 21.35
C TYR A 353 -25.82 7.00 20.78
N TYR A 354 -24.67 7.60 21.08
CA TYR A 354 -23.35 7.21 20.57
C TYR A 354 -22.96 5.76 20.91
N PHE A 355 -23.54 5.16 21.95
CA PHE A 355 -23.30 3.75 22.33
C PHE A 355 -24.06 2.73 21.48
N ASN A 356 -24.91 3.17 20.54
CA ASN A 356 -25.60 2.30 19.59
C ASN A 356 -24.82 2.15 18.26
N MET A 357 -23.67 2.82 18.14
CA MET A 357 -22.73 2.67 17.02
C MET A 357 -22.00 1.33 17.13
N GLU A 358 -21.59 0.75 15.99
CA GLU A 358 -20.93 -0.56 15.89
C GLU A 358 -21.85 -1.78 16.15
N GLN A 359 -23.13 -1.68 15.79
CA GLN A 359 -23.98 -2.86 15.58
C GLN A 359 -23.80 -3.40 14.16
N ASP A 360 -23.78 -4.71 14.04
CA ASP A 360 -23.65 -5.39 12.76
C ASP A 360 -24.47 -6.69 12.72
N MET A 361 -24.70 -7.21 11.51
CA MET A 361 -25.30 -8.52 11.31
C MET A 361 -24.63 -9.22 10.13
N ILE A 362 -24.63 -10.54 10.13
CA ILE A 362 -24.20 -11.31 8.95
C ILE A 362 -25.43 -11.95 8.32
N ILE A 363 -25.86 -11.40 7.18
CA ILE A 363 -26.97 -11.95 6.39
C ILE A 363 -26.48 -13.04 5.45
N GLY A 364 -27.40 -13.77 4.81
CA GLY A 364 -27.03 -14.72 3.75
C GLY A 364 -26.36 -16.01 4.28
N ILE A 365 -26.43 -16.25 5.58
CA ILE A 365 -26.10 -17.56 6.16
C ILE A 365 -27.31 -18.47 5.93
N LYS A 366 -27.41 -19.03 4.72
CA LYS A 366 -28.48 -19.95 4.33
C LYS A 366 -27.88 -21.34 4.13
N GLY A 367 -28.44 -22.32 4.82
CA GLY A 367 -28.20 -23.73 4.53
C GLY A 367 -29.43 -24.38 3.93
N ALA A 368 -29.36 -24.69 2.63
CA ALA A 368 -29.69 -26.01 2.18
C ALA A 368 -28.40 -26.60 1.59
N PRO A 369 -28.07 -27.87 1.84
CA PRO A 369 -26.90 -28.51 1.23
C PRO A 369 -27.02 -28.38 -0.28
N ARG A 370 -26.13 -27.60 -0.89
CA ARG A 370 -25.82 -27.79 -2.30
C ARG A 370 -24.75 -28.86 -2.31
N GLU A 371 -25.18 -30.11 -2.43
CA GLU A 371 -24.28 -31.24 -2.71
C GLU A 371 -23.41 -30.82 -3.89
N LEU A 372 -22.12 -30.61 -3.61
CA LEU A 372 -21.15 -30.33 -4.65
C LEU A 372 -20.62 -31.66 -5.14
N ASN A 373 -20.73 -31.87 -6.44
CA ASN A 373 -20.31 -33.08 -7.10
C ASN A 373 -18.94 -32.86 -7.73
N ASP A 374 -18.15 -33.92 -7.73
CA ASP A 374 -16.89 -34.00 -8.42
C ASP A 374 -17.13 -34.62 -9.80
N TYR A 375 -16.55 -33.99 -10.83
CA TYR A 375 -16.67 -34.46 -12.21
C TYR A 375 -15.29 -34.71 -12.82
N ASP A 376 -15.18 -35.81 -13.55
CA ASP A 376 -14.04 -36.12 -14.42
C ASP A 376 -14.57 -36.32 -15.85
N ILE A 377 -14.28 -35.36 -16.72
CA ILE A 377 -14.88 -35.23 -18.05
C ILE A 377 -13.81 -35.37 -19.11
N THR A 378 -14.03 -36.26 -20.07
CA THR A 378 -13.24 -36.31 -21.32
C THR A 378 -14.04 -35.68 -22.45
N LEU A 379 -13.49 -34.65 -23.09
CA LEU A 379 -14.07 -34.05 -24.28
C LEU A 379 -13.52 -34.71 -25.54
N THR A 380 -14.42 -35.24 -26.37
CA THR A 380 -14.08 -35.82 -27.68
C THR A 380 -13.85 -34.74 -28.75
N GLU A 381 -14.48 -33.58 -28.58
CA GLU A 381 -14.33 -32.40 -29.42
C GLU A 381 -14.40 -31.15 -28.52
N ALA A 382 -13.63 -30.11 -28.87
CA ALA A 382 -13.61 -28.86 -28.12
C ALA A 382 -14.92 -28.08 -28.31
N GLY A 383 -15.38 -27.42 -27.25
CA GLY A 383 -16.58 -26.61 -27.19
C GLY A 383 -17.82 -27.35 -26.70
N MET A 384 -17.67 -28.60 -26.26
CA MET A 384 -18.77 -29.48 -25.85
C MET A 384 -18.97 -29.56 -24.33
N LEU A 385 -18.21 -28.83 -23.50
CA LEU A 385 -18.35 -28.97 -22.04
C LEU A 385 -19.77 -28.66 -21.55
N ASN A 386 -20.45 -27.68 -22.14
CA ASN A 386 -21.83 -27.33 -21.79
C ASN A 386 -22.86 -28.43 -22.14
N GLU A 387 -22.54 -29.35 -23.05
CA GLU A 387 -23.40 -30.50 -23.34
C GLU A 387 -23.32 -31.56 -22.23
N GLN A 388 -22.21 -31.61 -21.48
CA GLN A 388 -22.00 -32.52 -20.36
C GLN A 388 -22.32 -31.86 -19.00
N LEU A 389 -22.06 -30.56 -18.88
CA LEU A 389 -22.35 -29.72 -17.71
C LEU A 389 -23.15 -28.50 -18.13
N SER A 390 -24.47 -28.66 -18.21
CA SER A 390 -25.39 -27.59 -18.60
C SER A 390 -25.46 -26.48 -17.55
N ASP A 391 -26.09 -25.35 -17.92
CA ASP A 391 -26.32 -24.24 -17.00
C ASP A 391 -27.16 -24.63 -15.75
N GLU A 392 -27.92 -25.73 -15.80
CA GLU A 392 -28.75 -26.21 -14.68
C GLU A 392 -27.94 -26.79 -13.52
N VAL A 393 -26.75 -27.34 -13.79
CA VAL A 393 -25.88 -27.96 -12.78
C VAL A 393 -24.78 -27.02 -12.29
N ILE A 394 -24.71 -25.78 -12.81
CA ILE A 394 -23.59 -24.86 -12.55
C ILE A 394 -23.26 -24.72 -11.06
N GLY A 395 -24.30 -24.62 -10.23
CA GLY A 395 -24.11 -24.39 -8.81
C GLY A 395 -23.84 -25.64 -7.97
N SER A 396 -23.86 -26.84 -8.56
CA SER A 396 -23.57 -28.11 -7.87
C SER A 396 -22.24 -28.75 -8.29
N VAL A 397 -21.39 -28.05 -9.06
CA VAL A 397 -20.05 -28.52 -9.43
C VAL A 397 -19.03 -27.97 -8.44
N GLY A 398 -18.35 -28.85 -7.70
CA GLY A 398 -17.29 -28.48 -6.75
C GLY A 398 -15.90 -28.62 -7.33
N LYS A 399 -15.60 -29.82 -7.83
CA LYS A 399 -14.35 -30.16 -8.51
C LYS A 399 -14.61 -30.58 -9.94
N LEU A 400 -13.74 -30.17 -10.85
CA LEU A 400 -13.82 -30.55 -12.26
C LEU A 400 -12.44 -30.89 -12.78
N LYS A 401 -12.27 -32.12 -13.25
CA LYS A 401 -11.17 -32.53 -14.11
C LYS A 401 -11.64 -32.59 -15.56
N ILE A 402 -10.85 -32.01 -16.47
CA ILE A 402 -11.12 -32.07 -17.91
C ILE A 402 -9.92 -32.68 -18.62
N SER A 403 -10.20 -33.65 -19.50
CA SER A 403 -9.24 -34.23 -20.43
C SER A 403 -9.66 -33.97 -21.88
N GLY A 404 -8.68 -33.82 -22.78
CA GLY A 404 -8.92 -33.55 -24.21
C GLY A 404 -8.84 -32.06 -24.58
N ASN A 405 -9.25 -31.72 -25.80
CA ASN A 405 -9.13 -30.35 -26.29
C ASN A 405 -10.24 -29.45 -25.72
N ILE A 406 -9.87 -28.27 -25.20
CA ILE A 406 -10.81 -27.23 -24.76
C ILE A 406 -10.62 -25.94 -25.58
N ASN A 407 -11.69 -25.22 -25.87
CA ASN A 407 -11.64 -23.94 -26.59
C ASN A 407 -12.40 -22.82 -25.83
N SER A 408 -12.65 -21.68 -26.49
CA SER A 408 -13.30 -20.52 -25.85
C SER A 408 -14.69 -20.84 -25.30
N THR A 409 -15.46 -21.71 -25.97
CA THR A 409 -16.79 -22.11 -25.51
C THR A 409 -16.71 -22.93 -24.22
N ASP A 410 -15.72 -23.80 -24.08
CA ASP A 410 -15.51 -24.55 -22.84
C ASP A 410 -15.02 -23.63 -21.72
N LEU A 411 -14.08 -22.73 -22.02
CA LEU A 411 -13.58 -21.76 -21.05
C LEU A 411 -14.69 -20.83 -20.55
N LEU A 412 -15.65 -20.45 -21.40
CA LEU A 412 -16.86 -19.77 -20.97
C LEU A 412 -17.65 -20.59 -19.94
N GLN A 413 -17.88 -21.88 -20.21
CA GLN A 413 -18.61 -22.74 -19.29
C GLN A 413 -17.85 -22.93 -17.97
N ILE A 414 -16.53 -23.09 -18.02
CA ILE A 414 -15.67 -23.15 -16.84
C ILE A 414 -15.77 -21.86 -16.01
N ARG A 415 -15.73 -20.68 -16.65
CA ARG A 415 -15.91 -19.40 -15.95
C ARG A 415 -17.26 -19.31 -15.25
N LYS A 416 -18.33 -19.73 -15.93
CA LYS A 416 -19.68 -19.79 -15.34
C LYS A 416 -19.72 -20.74 -14.15
N LEU A 417 -19.09 -21.91 -14.25
CA LEU A 417 -18.94 -22.86 -13.14
C LEU A 417 -18.13 -22.25 -11.98
N ALA A 418 -17.15 -21.39 -12.27
CA ALA A 418 -16.32 -20.69 -11.30
C ALA A 418 -16.90 -19.35 -10.80
N GLY A 419 -18.15 -19.02 -11.17
CA GLY A 419 -18.93 -17.93 -10.57
C GLY A 419 -19.11 -16.67 -11.42
N ILE A 420 -18.69 -16.65 -12.69
CA ILE A 420 -18.79 -15.45 -13.54
C ILE A 420 -19.10 -15.80 -14.99
N ASP A 421 -20.00 -15.06 -15.63
CA ASP A 421 -20.40 -15.30 -17.02
C ASP A 421 -19.54 -14.52 -18.04
N GLN A 422 -19.94 -14.60 -19.32
CA GLN A 422 -19.28 -13.96 -20.45
C GLN A 422 -19.22 -12.42 -20.33
N ASN A 423 -20.15 -11.80 -19.60
CA ASN A 423 -20.28 -10.34 -19.48
C ASN A 423 -19.76 -9.83 -18.14
N GLY A 424 -19.13 -10.69 -17.33
CA GLY A 424 -18.66 -10.35 -15.99
C GLY A 424 -19.76 -10.35 -14.93
N VAL A 425 -20.96 -10.88 -15.23
CA VAL A 425 -22.07 -10.99 -14.28
C VAL A 425 -21.87 -12.24 -13.42
N LYS A 426 -22.19 -12.13 -12.13
CA LYS A 426 -22.09 -13.24 -11.17
C LYS A 426 -23.03 -14.37 -11.57
N THR A 427 -22.54 -15.61 -11.51
CA THR A 427 -23.35 -16.83 -11.66
C THR A 427 -23.46 -17.57 -10.33
N ASP A 428 -24.27 -18.62 -10.35
CA ASP A 428 -24.44 -19.56 -9.23
C ASP A 428 -23.28 -20.54 -9.04
N GLY A 429 -22.22 -20.45 -9.86
CA GLY A 429 -21.10 -21.37 -9.89
C GLY A 429 -20.43 -21.60 -8.54
N ARG A 430 -19.91 -22.81 -8.31
CA ARG A 430 -19.22 -23.22 -7.08
C ARG A 430 -17.90 -23.98 -7.32
N LEU A 431 -17.43 -24.00 -8.57
CA LEU A 431 -16.18 -24.67 -8.93
C LEU A 431 -15.00 -24.04 -8.19
N TYR A 432 -14.37 -24.83 -7.34
CA TYR A 432 -13.24 -24.39 -6.52
C TYR A 432 -11.93 -25.12 -6.84
N GLU A 433 -11.99 -26.29 -7.46
CA GLU A 433 -10.81 -27.02 -7.94
C GLU A 433 -11.02 -27.38 -9.41
N LEU A 434 -10.13 -26.87 -10.26
CA LEU A 434 -10.12 -27.15 -11.69
C LEU A 434 -8.80 -27.83 -12.06
N ASP A 435 -8.90 -29.04 -12.60
CA ASP A 435 -7.77 -29.80 -13.12
C ASP A 435 -7.85 -29.88 -14.66
N LEU A 436 -6.94 -29.17 -15.33
CA LEU A 436 -6.76 -29.18 -16.78
C LEU A 436 -5.45 -29.86 -17.19
N SER A 437 -4.78 -30.60 -16.30
CA SER A 437 -3.45 -31.18 -16.57
C SER A 437 -3.43 -32.10 -17.80
N ASP A 438 -4.54 -32.81 -18.04
CA ASP A 438 -4.76 -33.71 -19.18
C ASP A 438 -5.54 -33.05 -20.35
N ALA A 439 -5.79 -31.73 -20.26
CA ALA A 439 -6.42 -30.97 -21.34
C ALA A 439 -5.37 -30.34 -22.27
N GLN A 440 -5.84 -29.80 -23.40
CA GLN A 440 -5.06 -28.94 -24.29
C GLN A 440 -5.92 -27.75 -24.71
N ILE A 441 -5.43 -26.52 -24.53
CA ILE A 441 -6.15 -25.32 -24.97
C ILE A 441 -5.93 -25.17 -26.48
N VAL A 442 -7.02 -25.12 -27.25
CA VAL A 442 -7.01 -24.92 -28.69
C VAL A 442 -7.86 -23.72 -29.08
N ALA A 443 -7.54 -23.08 -30.20
CA ALA A 443 -8.33 -21.98 -30.73
C ALA A 443 -9.72 -22.47 -31.21
N GLY A 444 -10.73 -21.62 -31.08
CA GLY A 444 -12.08 -21.84 -31.59
C GLY A 444 -13.18 -21.60 -30.56
N GLY A 445 -14.43 -21.81 -30.96
CA GLY A 445 -15.60 -21.56 -30.12
C GLY A 445 -16.07 -20.10 -30.13
N ILE A 446 -16.99 -19.78 -29.22
CA ILE A 446 -17.47 -18.41 -28.98
C ILE A 446 -16.67 -17.74 -27.87
N PRO A 447 -16.53 -16.39 -27.85
CA PRO A 447 -15.69 -15.70 -26.88
C PRO A 447 -16.01 -16.09 -25.43
N TYR A 448 -14.99 -16.27 -24.58
CA TYR A 448 -15.22 -16.60 -23.17
C TYR A 448 -15.50 -15.37 -22.30
N LEU A 449 -15.18 -14.18 -22.82
CA LEU A 449 -15.39 -12.89 -22.17
C LEU A 449 -15.67 -11.83 -23.25
N ILE A 450 -16.64 -10.95 -22.96
CA ILE A 450 -16.95 -9.75 -23.73
C ILE A 450 -16.89 -8.55 -22.79
N GLU A 451 -16.01 -7.59 -23.07
CA GLU A 451 -15.82 -6.40 -22.24
C GLU A 451 -15.60 -5.17 -23.13
N ASN A 452 -16.48 -4.17 -23.01
CA ASN A 452 -16.45 -2.94 -23.82
C ASN A 452 -16.37 -3.24 -25.33
N ASP A 453 -17.23 -4.12 -25.82
CA ASP A 453 -17.25 -4.62 -27.21
C ASP A 453 -16.00 -5.42 -27.65
N ASN A 454 -15.04 -5.68 -26.76
CA ASN A 454 -13.89 -6.55 -27.07
C ASN A 454 -14.23 -8.01 -26.77
N GLU A 455 -13.96 -8.89 -27.72
CA GLU A 455 -14.15 -10.34 -27.62
C GLU A 455 -12.82 -11.04 -27.30
N TYR A 456 -12.81 -11.79 -26.19
CA TYR A 456 -11.63 -12.55 -25.77
C TYR A 456 -11.79 -14.03 -26.12
N ASN A 457 -10.78 -14.58 -26.78
CA ASN A 457 -10.80 -15.93 -27.35
C ASN A 457 -9.52 -16.69 -27.00
N THR A 458 -9.64 -18.02 -27.00
CA THR A 458 -8.52 -18.95 -26.80
C THR A 458 -7.61 -19.01 -28.02
N ALA A 459 -6.32 -19.25 -27.76
CA ALA A 459 -5.31 -19.57 -28.74
C ALA A 459 -4.63 -20.90 -28.35
N ASN A 460 -3.99 -21.55 -29.32
CA ASN A 460 -3.38 -22.87 -29.10
C ASN A 460 -2.27 -22.79 -28.06
N ASN A 461 -2.39 -23.58 -26.99
CA ASN A 461 -1.40 -23.71 -25.92
C ASN A 461 -1.10 -22.40 -25.16
N GLU A 462 -2.07 -21.50 -25.08
CA GLU A 462 -1.96 -20.26 -24.31
C GLU A 462 -3.03 -20.22 -23.24
N LEU A 463 -2.67 -19.75 -22.04
CA LEU A 463 -3.68 -19.30 -21.09
C LEU A 463 -4.04 -17.85 -21.44
N PRO A 464 -5.21 -17.57 -22.02
CA PRO A 464 -5.44 -16.28 -22.67
C PRO A 464 -5.70 -15.15 -21.66
N THR A 465 -5.60 -13.90 -22.12
CA THR A 465 -5.83 -12.69 -21.31
C THR A 465 -7.15 -12.77 -20.56
N LYS A 466 -7.12 -12.52 -19.24
CA LYS A 466 -8.30 -12.60 -18.36
C LYS A 466 -9.02 -13.97 -18.33
N ALA A 467 -8.38 -15.08 -18.71
CA ALA A 467 -8.99 -16.43 -18.75
C ALA A 467 -9.86 -16.78 -17.53
N PHE A 468 -9.36 -16.55 -16.32
CA PHE A 468 -10.07 -16.75 -15.06
C PHE A 468 -10.35 -15.46 -14.30
N TYR A 469 -10.15 -14.29 -14.92
CA TYR A 469 -10.34 -13.00 -14.25
C TYR A 469 -11.72 -12.90 -13.60
N GLY A 470 -11.73 -12.65 -12.27
CA GLY A 470 -12.96 -12.53 -11.50
C GLY A 470 -13.62 -13.85 -11.09
N CYS A 471 -13.00 -15.01 -11.32
CA CYS A 471 -13.50 -16.30 -10.86
C CYS A 471 -13.39 -16.40 -9.33
N LYS A 472 -14.46 -16.03 -8.63
CA LYS A 472 -14.44 -15.77 -7.17
C LYS A 472 -14.27 -17.03 -6.31
N TYR A 473 -14.55 -18.20 -6.86
CA TYR A 473 -14.60 -19.45 -6.11
C TYR A 473 -13.40 -20.36 -6.34
N LEU A 474 -12.62 -20.10 -7.40
CA LEU A 474 -11.48 -20.93 -7.75
C LEU A 474 -10.40 -20.80 -6.67
N ARG A 475 -9.98 -21.94 -6.10
CA ARG A 475 -8.93 -22.06 -5.08
C ARG A 475 -7.69 -22.75 -5.61
N LYS A 476 -7.90 -23.77 -6.44
CA LYS A 476 -6.86 -24.59 -7.03
C LYS A 476 -7.08 -24.71 -8.54
N LEU A 477 -6.01 -24.44 -9.27
CA LEU A 477 -5.96 -24.50 -10.73
C LEU A 477 -4.72 -25.30 -11.13
N LEU A 478 -4.93 -26.46 -11.77
CA LEU A 478 -3.87 -27.18 -12.46
C LEU A 478 -4.00 -26.88 -13.95
N LEU A 479 -2.99 -26.23 -14.51
CA LEU A 479 -2.95 -25.86 -15.92
C LEU A 479 -2.43 -26.99 -16.81
N PRO A 480 -2.79 -27.01 -18.11
CA PRO A 480 -2.33 -28.00 -19.06
C PRO A 480 -0.82 -28.15 -19.17
N THR A 481 -0.36 -29.32 -19.61
CA THR A 481 1.00 -29.50 -20.15
C THR A 481 1.17 -28.72 -21.45
N GLY A 482 2.38 -28.19 -21.69
CA GLY A 482 2.75 -27.54 -22.95
C GLY A 482 2.27 -26.10 -23.13
N ILE A 483 1.77 -25.43 -22.09
CA ILE A 483 1.42 -24.00 -22.16
C ILE A 483 2.66 -23.18 -22.50
N LYS A 484 2.52 -22.30 -23.49
CA LYS A 484 3.58 -21.45 -24.05
C LYS A 484 3.50 -20.01 -23.60
N ALA A 485 2.31 -19.49 -23.31
CA ALA A 485 2.13 -18.11 -22.89
C ALA A 485 1.02 -17.98 -21.85
N MET A 486 1.13 -16.94 -21.03
CA MET A 486 0.12 -16.53 -20.07
C MET A 486 -0.24 -15.06 -20.33
N GLY A 487 -1.49 -14.83 -20.69
CA GLY A 487 -2.01 -13.49 -20.96
C GLY A 487 -2.26 -12.68 -19.69
N ASP A 488 -2.26 -11.37 -19.86
CA ASP A 488 -2.45 -10.40 -18.78
C ASP A 488 -3.76 -10.66 -18.00
N GLY A 489 -3.67 -10.57 -16.67
CA GLY A 489 -4.81 -10.79 -15.78
C GLY A 489 -5.45 -12.18 -15.83
N ALA A 490 -4.80 -13.19 -16.43
CA ALA A 490 -5.35 -14.54 -16.54
C ALA A 490 -5.86 -15.12 -15.22
N ILE A 491 -5.23 -14.77 -14.09
CA ILE A 491 -5.63 -15.15 -12.72
C ILE A 491 -5.97 -13.95 -11.82
N GLY A 492 -6.05 -12.75 -12.39
CA GLY A 492 -6.33 -11.53 -11.63
C GLY A 492 -7.72 -11.53 -11.00
N ASN A 493 -7.88 -10.88 -9.84
CA ASN A 493 -9.16 -10.81 -9.13
C ASN A 493 -9.81 -12.19 -8.85
N CYS A 494 -8.98 -13.22 -8.63
CA CYS A 494 -9.39 -14.52 -8.10
C CYS A 494 -9.07 -14.60 -6.59
N PRO A 495 -9.89 -13.99 -5.70
CA PRO A 495 -9.52 -13.72 -4.30
C PRO A 495 -9.22 -14.96 -3.45
N LEU A 496 -9.63 -16.15 -3.90
CA LEU A 496 -9.46 -17.40 -3.18
C LEU A 496 -8.39 -18.33 -3.80
N LEU A 497 -7.81 -17.96 -4.95
CA LEU A 497 -6.86 -18.79 -5.68
C LEU A 497 -5.51 -18.82 -4.94
N ASN A 498 -5.26 -19.93 -4.25
CA ASN A 498 -4.06 -20.14 -3.44
C ASN A 498 -3.10 -21.18 -4.02
N THR A 499 -3.57 -22.01 -4.94
CA THR A 499 -2.77 -23.05 -5.58
C THR A 499 -2.85 -22.88 -7.09
N LEU A 500 -1.70 -22.64 -7.71
CA LEU A 500 -1.52 -22.62 -9.15
C LEU A 500 -0.40 -23.59 -9.50
N GLU A 501 -0.77 -24.67 -10.17
CA GLU A 501 0.15 -25.70 -10.63
C GLU A 501 0.09 -25.77 -12.15
N PHE A 502 1.19 -26.22 -12.75
CA PHE A 502 1.30 -26.41 -14.19
C PHE A 502 1.67 -27.87 -14.45
N GLY A 503 1.12 -28.44 -15.51
CA GLY A 503 1.80 -29.53 -16.20
C GLY A 503 3.19 -29.09 -16.68
N GLU A 504 3.96 -30.00 -17.28
CA GLU A 504 5.26 -29.67 -17.87
C GLU A 504 5.15 -28.44 -18.80
N ILE A 505 5.77 -27.32 -18.40
CA ILE A 505 5.77 -26.08 -19.16
C ILE A 505 6.64 -26.27 -20.41
N ALA A 506 6.21 -25.72 -21.54
CA ALA A 506 6.96 -25.85 -22.78
C ALA A 506 8.36 -25.21 -22.67
N GLU A 507 9.39 -25.84 -23.27
CA GLU A 507 10.76 -25.31 -23.27
C GLU A 507 10.85 -23.89 -23.89
N ASP A 508 9.94 -23.57 -24.81
CA ASP A 508 9.84 -22.27 -25.50
C ASP A 508 8.81 -21.32 -24.87
N ALA A 509 8.41 -21.54 -23.60
CA ALA A 509 7.44 -20.69 -22.93
C ALA A 509 7.94 -19.25 -22.72
N SER A 510 7.04 -18.28 -22.93
CA SER A 510 7.27 -16.86 -22.71
C SER A 510 7.05 -16.43 -21.25
N PHE A 511 6.99 -17.39 -20.33
CA PHE A 511 6.79 -17.13 -18.91
C PHE A 511 7.53 -18.17 -18.06
N SER A 512 7.73 -17.83 -16.79
CA SER A 512 8.24 -18.72 -15.75
C SER A 512 7.46 -18.48 -14.47
N ILE A 513 7.37 -19.50 -13.61
CA ILE A 513 6.76 -19.38 -12.29
C ILE A 513 7.81 -19.66 -11.22
N ASP A 514 7.81 -18.88 -10.14
CA ASP A 514 8.61 -19.16 -8.97
C ASP A 514 7.81 -19.87 -7.87
N GLU A 515 8.53 -20.40 -6.87
CA GLU A 515 7.95 -21.12 -5.73
C GLU A 515 7.03 -20.27 -4.85
N ASN A 516 7.03 -18.94 -5.03
CA ASN A 516 6.25 -17.99 -4.24
C ASN A 516 4.97 -17.54 -4.96
N GLY A 517 4.65 -18.13 -6.12
CA GLY A 517 3.43 -17.82 -6.87
C GLY A 517 3.52 -16.55 -7.70
N PHE A 518 4.72 -16.11 -8.08
CA PHE A 518 4.91 -15.05 -9.06
C PHE A 518 5.16 -15.65 -10.44
N VAL A 519 4.48 -15.11 -11.43
CA VAL A 519 4.65 -15.43 -12.84
C VAL A 519 5.39 -14.30 -13.51
N TRP A 520 6.56 -14.61 -14.05
CA TRP A 520 7.50 -13.70 -14.69
C TRP A 520 7.64 -14.01 -16.16
N ASN A 521 8.17 -13.09 -16.96
CA ASN A 521 8.82 -13.47 -18.21
C ASN A 521 10.13 -14.27 -17.93
N PRO A 522 10.73 -14.95 -18.93
CA PRO A 522 11.85 -15.88 -18.68
C PRO A 522 13.12 -15.22 -18.12
N ASP A 523 13.37 -13.95 -18.43
CA ASP A 523 14.53 -13.20 -17.92
C ASP A 523 14.26 -12.45 -16.59
N LYS A 524 13.02 -12.53 -16.07
CA LYS A 524 12.56 -11.89 -14.83
C LYS A 524 12.63 -10.36 -14.84
N THR A 525 12.51 -9.76 -16.02
CA THR A 525 12.40 -8.31 -16.18
C THR A 525 10.94 -7.81 -16.17
N GLU A 526 9.97 -8.70 -16.38
CA GLU A 526 8.54 -8.34 -16.42
C GLU A 526 7.73 -9.26 -15.49
N LEU A 527 6.91 -8.65 -14.62
CA LEU A 527 5.97 -9.38 -13.77
C LEU A 527 4.62 -9.51 -14.50
N ILE A 528 4.25 -10.74 -14.84
CA ILE A 528 3.04 -11.06 -15.59
C ILE A 528 1.83 -11.19 -14.64
N ALA A 529 1.97 -11.96 -13.55
CA ALA A 529 0.90 -12.19 -12.59
C ALA A 529 1.44 -12.60 -11.21
N VAL A 530 0.62 -12.40 -10.18
CA VAL A 530 0.89 -12.87 -8.81
C VAL A 530 -0.34 -13.62 -8.30
N LEU A 531 -0.13 -14.72 -7.58
CA LEU A 531 -1.20 -15.42 -6.86
C LEU A 531 -1.94 -14.45 -5.93
N PRO A 532 -3.27 -14.23 -6.12
CA PRO A 532 -4.00 -13.20 -5.37
C PRO A 532 -4.03 -13.39 -3.84
N THR A 533 -3.79 -14.61 -3.35
CA THR A 533 -3.79 -14.91 -1.91
C THR A 533 -2.47 -14.61 -1.23
N ILE A 534 -1.45 -14.10 -1.94
CA ILE A 534 -0.18 -13.73 -1.33
C ILE A 534 -0.39 -12.66 -0.24
N THR A 535 0.39 -12.75 0.84
CA THR A 535 0.19 -11.91 2.03
C THR A 535 1.45 -11.15 2.42
N GLY A 536 1.29 -10.05 3.16
CA GLY A 536 2.42 -9.39 3.82
C GLY A 536 3.19 -8.44 2.90
N LYS A 537 4.52 -8.56 2.87
CA LYS A 537 5.41 -7.64 2.16
C LYS A 537 5.94 -8.28 0.88
N VAL A 538 5.81 -7.57 -0.23
CA VAL A 538 6.31 -7.97 -1.55
C VAL A 538 7.44 -7.03 -1.97
N ILE A 539 8.57 -7.61 -2.38
CA ILE A 539 9.73 -6.88 -2.90
C ILE A 539 9.94 -7.34 -4.35
N ILE A 540 9.74 -6.43 -5.29
CA ILE A 540 9.94 -6.70 -6.70
C ILE A 540 11.44 -6.62 -7.03
N PRO A 541 12.03 -7.63 -7.70
CA PRO A 541 13.48 -7.71 -7.95
C PRO A 541 14.05 -6.53 -8.76
N ALA A 542 15.35 -6.26 -8.55
CA ALA A 542 16.05 -5.07 -9.05
C ALA A 542 16.11 -4.91 -10.58
N GLU A 543 15.89 -5.98 -11.34
CA GLU A 543 15.92 -5.98 -12.81
C GLU A 543 14.52 -5.77 -13.42
N THR A 544 13.46 -5.71 -12.61
CA THR A 544 12.08 -5.62 -13.11
C THR A 544 11.83 -4.24 -13.72
N THR A 545 11.49 -4.18 -14.99
CA THR A 545 11.17 -2.97 -15.75
C THR A 545 9.67 -2.72 -15.87
N GLU A 546 8.85 -3.78 -15.82
CA GLU A 546 7.41 -3.68 -16.05
C GLU A 546 6.59 -4.59 -15.12
N LEU A 547 5.46 -4.06 -14.65
CA LEU A 547 4.33 -4.87 -14.18
C LEU A 547 3.28 -4.89 -15.29
N HIS A 548 2.87 -6.08 -15.74
CA HIS A 548 1.84 -6.23 -16.78
C HIS A 548 0.47 -5.72 -16.31
N ASP A 549 -0.47 -5.62 -17.26
CA ASP A 549 -1.86 -5.34 -16.95
C ASP A 549 -2.40 -6.38 -15.96
N TYR A 550 -3.07 -5.91 -14.90
CA TYR A 550 -3.65 -6.73 -13.83
C TYR A 550 -2.65 -7.59 -13.03
N ALA A 551 -1.34 -7.36 -13.12
CA ALA A 551 -0.31 -8.24 -12.55
C ALA A 551 -0.51 -8.56 -11.06
N MET A 552 -0.96 -7.60 -10.24
CA MET A 552 -1.30 -7.80 -8.82
C MET A 552 -2.79 -7.56 -8.52
N ALA A 553 -3.67 -7.61 -9.53
CA ALA A 553 -5.10 -7.38 -9.33
C ALA A 553 -5.70 -8.43 -8.37
N GLY A 554 -6.35 -7.97 -7.32
CA GLY A 554 -6.99 -8.81 -6.30
C GLY A 554 -6.05 -9.35 -5.24
N CYS A 555 -4.78 -8.89 -5.17
CA CYS A 555 -3.83 -9.21 -4.09
C CYS A 555 -4.23 -8.53 -2.77
N ALA A 556 -5.41 -8.86 -2.26
CA ALA A 556 -6.10 -8.14 -1.19
C ALA A 556 -5.40 -8.21 0.17
N ASN A 557 -4.48 -9.16 0.37
CA ASN A 557 -3.75 -9.38 1.63
C ASN A 557 -2.32 -8.81 1.62
N VAL A 558 -1.89 -8.17 0.52
CA VAL A 558 -0.58 -7.51 0.44
C VAL A 558 -0.63 -6.18 1.18
N THR A 559 0.27 -6.02 2.14
CA THR A 559 0.34 -4.82 3.01
C THR A 559 1.40 -3.82 2.58
N GLN A 560 2.45 -4.29 1.90
CA GLN A 560 3.53 -3.46 1.39
C GLN A 560 4.07 -3.99 0.07
N VAL A 561 4.35 -3.09 -0.88
CA VAL A 561 5.04 -3.39 -2.14
C VAL A 561 6.26 -2.48 -2.28
N THR A 562 7.40 -3.03 -2.71
CA THR A 562 8.61 -2.27 -3.06
C THR A 562 8.95 -2.50 -4.53
N LEU A 563 8.94 -1.44 -5.32
CA LEU A 563 9.30 -1.43 -6.74
C LEU A 563 10.75 -0.96 -6.93
N PRO A 564 11.51 -1.60 -7.84
CA PRO A 564 12.94 -1.34 -8.03
C PRO A 564 13.19 0.00 -8.74
N LYS A 565 14.47 0.37 -8.85
CA LYS A 565 14.91 1.57 -9.60
C LYS A 565 14.68 1.44 -11.11
N SER A 566 14.64 0.21 -11.62
CA SER A 566 14.49 -0.13 -13.04
C SER A 566 13.05 -0.03 -13.52
N ILE A 567 12.06 0.10 -12.63
CA ILE A 567 10.66 0.08 -13.01
C ILE A 567 10.33 1.31 -13.87
N THR A 568 9.83 1.06 -15.07
CA THR A 568 9.42 2.09 -16.03
C THR A 568 7.93 2.08 -16.29
N LYS A 569 7.23 0.95 -16.06
CA LYS A 569 5.79 0.82 -16.37
C LYS A 569 5.04 -0.03 -15.33
N ILE A 570 3.83 0.40 -15.01
CA ILE A 570 2.84 -0.33 -14.21
C ILE A 570 1.57 -0.43 -15.05
N GLY A 571 1.20 -1.64 -15.45
CA GLY A 571 0.06 -1.91 -16.32
C GLY A 571 -1.29 -1.47 -15.77
N ARG A 572 -2.28 -1.46 -16.66
CA ARG A 572 -3.68 -1.15 -16.34
C ARG A 572 -4.15 -2.01 -15.17
N GLU A 573 -4.79 -1.38 -14.18
CA GLU A 573 -5.33 -2.07 -13.00
C GLU A 573 -4.28 -2.92 -12.24
N GLY A 574 -2.99 -2.59 -12.37
CA GLY A 574 -1.88 -3.38 -11.83
C GLY A 574 -1.93 -3.63 -10.31
N PHE A 575 -2.54 -2.72 -9.53
CA PHE A 575 -2.79 -2.86 -8.08
C PHE A 575 -4.29 -2.84 -7.74
N CYS A 576 -5.17 -3.09 -8.71
CA CYS A 576 -6.61 -3.08 -8.49
C CYS A 576 -7.01 -4.07 -7.38
N ASN A 577 -7.90 -3.66 -6.47
CA ASN A 577 -8.37 -4.43 -5.32
C ASN A 577 -7.28 -4.94 -4.36
N CYS A 578 -6.10 -4.30 -4.31
CA CYS A 578 -5.10 -4.51 -3.26
C CYS A 578 -5.52 -3.78 -1.96
N SER A 579 -6.65 -4.20 -1.37
CA SER A 579 -7.33 -3.46 -0.30
C SER A 579 -6.56 -3.33 1.02
N ALA A 580 -5.67 -4.27 1.34
CA ALA A 580 -4.80 -4.18 2.52
C ALA A 580 -3.50 -3.37 2.29
N LEU A 581 -3.25 -2.85 1.09
CA LEU A 581 -2.00 -2.16 0.77
C LEU A 581 -1.89 -0.85 1.57
N LYS A 582 -0.92 -0.80 2.50
CA LYS A 582 -0.64 0.36 3.35
C LYS A 582 0.60 1.12 2.92
N THR A 583 1.48 0.51 2.14
CA THR A 583 2.76 1.12 1.75
C THR A 583 3.18 0.67 0.37
N LEU A 584 3.35 1.62 -0.54
CA LEU A 584 4.00 1.41 -1.84
C LEU A 584 5.30 2.21 -1.85
N ARG A 585 6.43 1.52 -1.97
CA ARG A 585 7.75 2.16 -2.08
C ARG A 585 8.26 2.01 -3.50
N ILE A 586 8.72 3.11 -4.07
CA ILE A 586 9.19 3.16 -5.46
C ILE A 586 10.62 3.68 -5.43
N ALA A 587 11.57 2.91 -5.94
CA ALA A 587 12.98 3.31 -5.99
C ALA A 587 13.34 4.08 -7.28
N SER A 588 12.48 4.08 -8.30
CA SER A 588 12.70 4.86 -9.51
C SER A 588 12.49 6.36 -9.27
N LYS A 589 13.41 7.17 -9.82
CA LYS A 589 13.34 8.63 -9.86
C LYS A 589 12.53 9.16 -11.03
N ASP A 590 12.45 8.37 -12.10
CA ASP A 590 11.55 8.61 -13.20
C ASP A 590 10.17 8.07 -12.81
N ILE A 591 9.11 8.79 -13.16
CA ILE A 591 7.76 8.36 -12.80
C ILE A 591 7.41 7.18 -13.70
N PRO A 592 7.07 6.00 -13.14
CA PRO A 592 6.63 4.87 -13.95
C PRO A 592 5.34 5.25 -14.68
N GLU A 593 5.28 4.92 -15.97
CA GLU A 593 4.08 5.07 -16.77
C GLU A 593 2.98 4.18 -16.21
N LEU A 594 1.76 4.72 -16.10
CA LEU A 594 0.59 3.97 -15.67
C LEU A 594 -0.23 3.55 -16.90
N GLY A 595 -0.46 2.26 -17.09
CA GLY A 595 -1.04 1.66 -18.30
C GLY A 595 -2.53 1.93 -18.55
N GLY A 596 -3.15 2.84 -17.82
CA GLY A 596 -4.56 3.20 -17.97
C GLY A 596 -5.20 3.65 -16.67
N PRO A 597 -6.52 3.87 -16.64
CA PRO A 597 -7.24 4.21 -15.41
C PRO A 597 -7.23 3.03 -14.42
N ASN A 598 -7.59 3.31 -13.17
CA ASN A 598 -7.86 2.32 -12.12
C ASN A 598 -6.66 1.46 -11.69
N VAL A 599 -5.41 1.90 -11.91
CA VAL A 599 -4.21 1.18 -11.41
C VAL A 599 -4.31 0.92 -9.91
N PHE A 600 -4.82 1.89 -9.15
CA PHE A 600 -4.99 1.82 -7.71
C PHE A 600 -6.46 1.69 -7.27
N ALA A 601 -7.37 1.26 -8.14
CA ALA A 601 -8.77 1.07 -7.74
C ALA A 601 -8.86 0.08 -6.57
N GLY A 602 -9.64 0.38 -5.54
CA GLY A 602 -9.73 -0.45 -4.34
C GLY A 602 -8.54 -0.33 -3.36
N VAL A 603 -7.49 0.42 -3.69
CA VAL A 603 -6.44 0.82 -2.74
C VAL A 603 -6.91 2.07 -1.98
N SER A 604 -6.71 2.09 -0.65
CA SER A 604 -7.09 3.26 0.16
C SER A 604 -6.13 4.43 -0.08
N VAL A 605 -6.56 5.42 -0.87
CA VAL A 605 -5.79 6.66 -1.09
C VAL A 605 -5.56 7.48 0.19
N TYR A 606 -6.41 7.27 1.20
CA TYR A 606 -6.32 7.93 2.50
C TYR A 606 -5.26 7.29 3.43
N ASN A 607 -5.08 5.97 3.35
CA ASN A 607 -4.25 5.21 4.30
C ASN A 607 -2.95 4.65 3.69
N CYS A 608 -2.89 4.49 2.38
CA CYS A 608 -1.71 3.96 1.70
C CYS A 608 -0.67 5.06 1.49
N LYS A 609 0.54 4.86 2.02
CA LYS A 609 1.67 5.78 1.87
C LYS A 609 2.52 5.41 0.67
N ILE A 610 2.78 6.39 -0.20
CA ILE A 610 3.65 6.28 -1.36
C ILE A 610 5.02 6.86 -1.00
N TYR A 611 6.02 6.00 -0.85
CA TYR A 611 7.39 6.40 -0.62
C TYR A 611 8.10 6.55 -1.96
N VAL A 612 8.61 7.75 -2.26
CA VAL A 612 9.36 8.08 -3.49
C VAL A 612 10.75 8.66 -3.17
N PRO A 613 11.75 8.58 -4.07
CA PRO A 613 13.07 9.12 -3.78
C PRO A 613 13.04 10.64 -3.56
N SER A 614 14.02 11.17 -2.81
CA SER A 614 14.12 12.61 -2.53
C SER A 614 14.15 13.45 -3.82
N GLY A 615 13.41 14.56 -3.82
CA GLY A 615 13.22 15.44 -4.97
C GLY A 615 12.13 15.01 -5.96
N CYS A 616 11.47 13.86 -5.75
CA CYS A 616 10.46 13.33 -6.67
C CYS A 616 9.02 13.70 -6.30
N LYS A 617 8.74 14.13 -5.06
CA LYS A 617 7.36 14.33 -4.58
C LYS A 617 6.55 15.26 -5.48
N THR A 618 7.10 16.40 -5.87
CA THR A 618 6.41 17.37 -6.73
C THR A 618 6.04 16.76 -8.09
N LYS A 619 6.89 15.89 -8.65
CA LYS A 619 6.61 15.24 -9.93
C LYS A 619 5.44 14.26 -9.78
N TYR A 620 5.50 13.38 -8.78
CA TYR A 620 4.44 12.42 -8.49
C TYR A 620 3.11 13.11 -8.14
N ALA A 621 3.14 14.17 -7.31
CA ALA A 621 1.97 14.95 -6.90
C ALA A 621 1.22 15.62 -8.07
N ASN A 622 1.88 15.81 -9.21
CA ASN A 622 1.30 16.42 -10.40
C ASN A 622 0.90 15.40 -11.48
N THR A 623 1.13 14.11 -11.25
CA THR A 623 0.87 13.07 -12.25
C THR A 623 -0.47 12.39 -11.97
N GLU A 624 -1.19 12.03 -13.02
CA GLU A 624 -2.50 11.37 -12.93
C GLU A 624 -2.43 10.07 -12.11
N GLN A 625 -3.48 9.80 -11.33
CA GLN A 625 -3.60 8.75 -10.31
C GLN A 625 -2.61 8.85 -9.14
N TRP A 626 -1.35 9.22 -9.35
CA TRP A 626 -0.39 9.48 -8.26
C TRP A 626 -0.84 10.65 -7.38
N LYS A 627 -1.37 11.71 -7.99
CA LYS A 627 -1.92 12.88 -7.31
C LYS A 627 -3.11 12.55 -6.38
N ASP A 628 -3.79 11.43 -6.59
CA ASP A 628 -4.98 11.06 -5.82
C ASP A 628 -4.61 10.65 -4.37
N PHE A 629 -3.33 10.37 -4.11
CA PHE A 629 -2.78 10.17 -2.76
C PHE A 629 -2.52 11.48 -2.01
N ILE A 630 -2.94 12.62 -2.56
CA ILE A 630 -2.91 13.93 -1.91
C ILE A 630 -4.32 14.51 -1.93
N GLY A 631 -4.83 14.87 -0.75
CA GLY A 631 -6.14 15.49 -0.58
C GLY A 631 -6.09 16.67 0.37
N SER A 632 -7.25 17.27 0.65
CA SER A 632 -7.35 18.41 1.56
C SER A 632 -6.97 18.07 3.01
N SER A 633 -7.09 16.80 3.41
CA SER A 633 -6.84 16.32 4.77
C SER A 633 -5.71 15.29 4.88
N TYR A 634 -5.04 14.94 3.77
CA TYR A 634 -3.99 13.93 3.74
C TYR A 634 -2.93 14.22 2.67
N ASP A 635 -1.69 13.84 2.95
CA ASP A 635 -0.55 13.99 2.06
C ASP A 635 0.30 12.72 2.15
N ASN A 636 -0.06 11.72 1.35
CA ASN A 636 0.48 10.37 1.47
C ASN A 636 1.68 10.11 0.57
N ILE A 637 2.17 11.10 -0.18
CA ILE A 637 3.43 11.01 -0.93
C ILE A 637 4.58 11.52 -0.06
N ILE A 638 5.48 10.60 0.30
CA ILE A 638 6.54 10.82 1.27
C ILE A 638 7.89 10.61 0.59
N GLU A 639 8.76 11.62 0.64
CA GLU A 639 10.12 11.47 0.14
C GLU A 639 10.99 10.66 1.11
N TYR A 640 11.80 9.76 0.56
CA TYR A 640 12.82 9.01 1.28
C TYR A 640 14.15 9.03 0.54
N GLY A 641 15.22 8.61 1.22
CA GLY A 641 16.58 8.63 0.67
C GLY A 641 17.35 9.90 1.02
N THR A 642 18.64 9.85 0.74
CA THR A 642 19.63 10.88 1.08
C THR A 642 20.49 11.16 -0.14
N THR A 643 20.59 12.42 -0.56
CA THR A 643 21.51 12.82 -1.65
C THR A 643 22.58 13.74 -1.07
N LEU A 644 23.85 13.38 -1.28
CA LEU A 644 25.01 14.16 -0.88
C LEU A 644 25.50 14.98 -2.07
N VAL A 645 25.46 16.30 -1.93
CA VAL A 645 25.84 17.22 -3.02
C VAL A 645 27.14 17.91 -2.64
N ALA A 646 28.20 17.69 -3.40
CA ALA A 646 29.47 18.35 -3.18
C ALA A 646 29.36 19.86 -3.43
N HIS A 647 29.93 20.66 -2.55
CA HIS A 647 30.00 22.11 -2.72
C HIS A 647 30.98 22.49 -3.83
N ASN A 648 30.58 23.45 -4.66
CA ASN A 648 31.51 24.11 -5.57
C ASN A 648 32.57 24.87 -4.79
N ALA A 649 33.81 24.82 -5.29
CA ALA A 649 34.96 25.44 -4.66
C ALA A 649 35.75 26.29 -5.65
N LYS A 650 36.60 27.18 -5.14
CA LYS A 650 37.46 28.04 -5.97
C LYS A 650 38.85 28.16 -5.34
N ARG A 651 39.89 28.23 -6.17
CA ARG A 651 41.26 28.59 -5.78
C ARG A 651 41.96 29.33 -6.91
N ASN A 652 43.11 29.92 -6.64
CA ASN A 652 43.95 30.47 -7.71
C ASN A 652 44.98 29.43 -8.17
N TYR A 653 45.54 29.62 -9.36
CA TYR A 653 46.65 28.83 -9.87
C TYR A 653 47.84 28.84 -8.88
N GLY A 654 48.48 27.68 -8.68
CA GLY A 654 49.55 27.51 -7.70
C GLY A 654 49.10 27.31 -6.24
N ASP A 655 47.83 27.56 -5.90
CA ASP A 655 47.31 27.26 -4.56
C ASP A 655 46.89 25.78 -4.45
N GLU A 656 46.97 25.22 -3.23
CA GLU A 656 46.44 23.89 -2.90
C GLU A 656 44.92 23.80 -3.04
N ASN A 657 44.40 22.60 -3.27
CA ASN A 657 42.95 22.37 -3.27
C ASN A 657 42.36 22.67 -1.88
N PRO A 658 41.23 23.39 -1.80
CA PRO A 658 40.55 23.59 -0.52
C PRO A 658 39.98 22.27 0.00
N ARG A 659 39.67 22.22 1.29
CA ARG A 659 38.88 21.11 1.84
C ARG A 659 37.48 21.12 1.22
N PHE A 660 37.12 20.04 0.54
CA PHE A 660 35.78 19.86 0.00
C PHE A 660 34.77 19.53 1.10
N SER A 661 33.53 19.92 0.87
CA SER A 661 32.40 19.73 1.78
C SER A 661 31.15 19.42 0.97
N TYR A 662 30.06 19.05 1.65
CA TYR A 662 28.80 18.69 1.01
C TYR A 662 27.60 19.20 1.80
N ILE A 663 26.44 19.24 1.13
CA ILE A 663 25.12 19.33 1.77
C ILE A 663 24.37 18.02 1.65
N VAL A 664 23.48 17.78 2.62
CA VAL A 664 22.56 16.65 2.62
C VAL A 664 21.19 17.14 2.15
N LYS A 665 20.67 16.56 1.07
CA LYS A 665 19.26 16.70 0.65
C LYS A 665 18.48 15.45 1.06
N GLY A 666 17.23 15.62 1.51
CA GLY A 666 16.39 14.51 1.97
C GLY A 666 16.63 14.15 3.43
N GLN A 667 16.68 12.86 3.73
CA GLN A 667 16.87 12.37 5.09
C GLN A 667 18.31 12.61 5.58
N PRO A 668 18.53 12.87 6.88
CA PRO A 668 19.86 12.94 7.46
C PRO A 668 20.67 11.67 7.16
N LEU A 669 21.95 11.83 6.80
CA LEU A 669 22.86 10.69 6.63
C LEU A 669 23.06 9.99 7.98
N THR A 670 22.69 8.71 8.06
CA THR A 670 22.87 7.88 9.25
C THR A 670 24.02 6.90 9.07
N GLY A 671 25.19 7.27 9.61
CA GLY A 671 26.39 6.42 9.60
C GLY A 671 27.23 6.52 8.31
N GLY A 672 28.54 6.32 8.46
CA GLY A 672 29.53 6.48 7.37
C GLY A 672 29.87 7.94 7.04
N THR A 673 30.90 8.13 6.23
CA THR A 673 31.33 9.43 5.70
C THR A 673 31.70 9.30 4.23
N PRO A 674 31.29 10.25 3.38
CA PRO A 674 31.68 10.25 1.97
C PRO A 674 33.17 10.54 1.82
N VAL A 675 33.71 10.23 0.65
CA VAL A 675 35.07 10.62 0.25
C VAL A 675 35.00 11.50 -1.00
N PHE A 676 35.97 12.42 -1.10
CA PHE A 676 36.09 13.34 -2.22
C PHE A 676 37.37 13.08 -3.01
N SER A 677 37.31 13.24 -4.33
CA SER A 677 38.49 13.27 -5.19
C SER A 677 38.36 14.37 -6.25
N CYS A 678 39.49 14.92 -6.67
CA CYS A 678 39.56 15.92 -7.73
C CYS A 678 40.93 15.80 -8.40
N ASP A 679 40.95 15.71 -9.73
CA ASP A 679 42.20 15.53 -10.49
C ASP A 679 43.06 16.80 -10.54
N ALA A 680 42.50 17.95 -10.14
CA ALA A 680 43.23 19.21 -10.12
C ALA A 680 44.33 19.20 -9.06
N THR A 681 45.53 19.63 -9.42
CA THR A 681 46.68 19.83 -8.53
C THR A 681 47.11 21.30 -8.53
N PRO A 682 48.04 21.77 -7.66
CA PRO A 682 48.55 23.14 -7.73
C PRO A 682 49.10 23.56 -9.11
N LEU A 683 49.52 22.59 -9.94
CA LEU A 683 50.01 22.78 -11.31
C LEU A 683 48.90 22.79 -12.38
N SER A 684 47.67 22.45 -12.01
CA SER A 684 46.55 22.41 -12.96
C SER A 684 46.18 23.83 -13.42
N PRO A 685 46.14 24.10 -14.74
CA PRO A 685 45.88 25.43 -15.28
C PRO A 685 44.54 26.04 -14.88
N ALA A 686 44.37 27.34 -15.14
CA ALA A 686 43.10 28.01 -14.90
C ALA A 686 41.97 27.37 -15.74
N GLY A 687 40.85 27.04 -15.10
CA GLY A 687 39.79 26.24 -15.70
C GLY A 687 38.84 25.66 -14.67
N THR A 688 38.00 24.72 -15.11
CA THR A 688 37.02 24.01 -14.27
C THR A 688 37.35 22.53 -14.18
N TYR A 689 37.32 21.99 -12.96
CA TYR A 689 37.61 20.60 -12.65
C TYR A 689 36.48 20.01 -11.83
N VAL A 690 36.22 18.70 -11.99
CA VAL A 690 35.15 18.01 -11.24
C VAL A 690 35.64 17.65 -9.84
N ILE A 691 34.79 17.89 -8.84
CA ILE A 691 34.95 17.38 -7.48
C ILE A 691 34.05 16.17 -7.38
N HIS A 692 34.63 14.99 -7.49
CA HIS A 692 33.91 13.73 -7.33
C HIS A 692 33.59 13.50 -5.87
N ILE A 693 32.34 13.16 -5.58
CA ILE A 693 31.91 12.68 -4.26
C ILE A 693 31.44 11.23 -4.38
N SER A 694 31.85 10.37 -3.46
CA SER A 694 31.49 8.96 -3.48
C SER A 694 31.30 8.40 -2.07
N ALA A 695 30.82 7.15 -2.00
CA ALA A 695 30.30 6.54 -0.77
C ALA A 695 31.29 6.49 0.40
N GLY A 696 32.59 6.32 0.14
CA GLY A 696 33.56 6.19 1.22
C GLY A 696 33.22 5.01 2.14
N SER A 697 32.81 5.31 3.37
CA SER A 697 32.37 4.30 4.36
C SER A 697 30.85 4.14 4.50
N ILE A 698 30.07 4.83 3.66
CA ILE A 698 28.60 4.74 3.66
C ILE A 698 28.17 3.38 3.05
N THR A 699 27.33 2.64 3.78
CA THR A 699 26.85 1.31 3.37
C THR A 699 25.40 1.28 2.87
N ASN A 700 24.68 2.40 2.97
CA ASN A 700 23.32 2.52 2.46
C ASN A 700 23.35 2.72 0.94
N ASP A 701 22.84 1.74 0.20
CA ASP A 701 22.81 1.69 -1.27
C ASP A 701 21.83 2.69 -1.92
N MET A 702 21.02 3.35 -1.09
CA MET A 702 20.09 4.40 -1.52
C MET A 702 20.62 5.82 -1.31
N VAL A 703 21.90 5.97 -0.96
CA VAL A 703 22.56 7.28 -0.91
C VAL A 703 23.08 7.62 -2.29
N GLU A 704 22.66 8.77 -2.80
CA GLU A 704 23.12 9.27 -4.08
C GLU A 704 24.14 10.40 -3.90
N TYR A 705 24.97 10.59 -4.92
CA TYR A 705 26.10 11.52 -4.91
C TYR A 705 26.02 12.46 -6.13
N GLU A 706 26.02 13.76 -5.89
CA GLU A 706 26.07 14.80 -6.92
C GLU A 706 27.43 15.52 -6.84
N ASP A 707 28.19 15.44 -7.93
CA ASP A 707 29.52 16.05 -8.04
C ASP A 707 29.48 17.59 -8.04
N GLY A 708 30.58 18.18 -7.58
CA GLY A 708 30.78 19.62 -7.52
C GLY A 708 31.79 20.10 -8.57
N ILE A 709 31.99 21.41 -8.64
CA ILE A 709 32.98 22.02 -9.55
C ILE A 709 34.00 22.82 -8.76
N LEU A 710 35.28 22.56 -9.02
CA LEU A 710 36.41 23.39 -8.62
C LEU A 710 36.75 24.34 -9.76
N THR A 711 36.67 25.65 -9.52
CA THR A 711 37.17 26.67 -10.46
C THR A 711 38.58 27.12 -10.05
N VAL A 712 39.56 26.89 -10.92
CA VAL A 712 40.92 27.43 -10.78
C VAL A 712 41.00 28.76 -11.53
N LYS A 713 41.31 29.83 -10.81
CA LYS A 713 41.42 31.18 -11.36
C LYS A 713 42.85 31.48 -11.79
N LYS A 714 42.99 32.31 -12.83
CA LYS A 714 44.27 32.89 -13.21
C LYS A 714 44.84 33.75 -12.07
N VAL A 715 46.16 33.83 -12.00
CA VAL A 715 46.89 34.70 -11.07
C VAL A 715 47.47 35.88 -11.82
N ASP A 716 47.48 37.05 -11.20
CA ASP A 716 48.11 38.23 -11.79
C ASP A 716 49.63 38.14 -11.67
N ALA A 717 50.33 38.34 -12.79
CA ALA A 717 51.78 38.44 -12.85
C ALA A 717 52.19 39.58 -13.79
N THR A 718 53.44 40.01 -13.72
CA THR A 718 53.97 41.12 -14.51
C THR A 718 55.12 40.66 -15.37
N ALA A 719 55.23 41.19 -16.58
CA ALA A 719 56.37 40.96 -17.47
C ALA A 719 56.95 42.30 -17.92
N THR A 720 58.25 42.49 -17.77
CA THR A 720 58.95 43.70 -18.20
C THR A 720 59.76 43.35 -19.44
N VAL A 721 59.62 44.15 -20.50
CA VAL A 721 60.46 44.00 -21.70
C VAL A 721 61.88 44.43 -21.33
N ASP A 722 62.85 43.56 -21.60
CA ASP A 722 64.25 43.84 -21.29
C ASP A 722 64.78 44.92 -22.25
N ASP A 723 65.61 45.82 -21.73
CA ASP A 723 66.29 46.82 -22.56
C ASP A 723 67.30 46.13 -23.49
N ALA A 724 67.37 46.59 -24.74
CA ALA A 724 68.20 46.03 -25.79
C ALA A 724 69.09 47.12 -26.43
N THR A 725 70.18 46.71 -27.07
CA THR A 725 71.09 47.65 -27.75
C THR A 725 71.58 47.06 -29.07
N ARG A 726 71.74 47.91 -30.09
CA ARG A 726 72.38 47.55 -31.38
C ARG A 726 73.10 48.74 -32.01
N MET A 727 73.95 48.49 -33.00
CA MET A 727 74.56 49.55 -33.81
C MET A 727 73.65 49.95 -34.98
N GLU A 728 73.81 51.18 -35.47
CA GLU A 728 73.17 51.66 -36.68
C GLU A 728 73.54 50.78 -37.90
N GLY A 729 72.52 50.35 -38.67
CA GLY A 729 72.67 49.42 -39.79
C GLY A 729 72.52 47.93 -39.42
N ASP A 730 72.54 47.58 -38.13
CA ASP A 730 72.23 46.22 -37.69
C ASP A 730 70.71 46.01 -37.56
N VAL A 731 70.25 44.78 -37.77
CA VAL A 731 68.86 44.37 -37.48
C VAL A 731 68.59 44.41 -35.96
N ASN A 732 67.33 44.59 -35.57
CA ASN A 732 66.94 44.52 -34.16
C ASN A 732 67.30 43.14 -33.57
N PRO A 733 67.83 43.09 -32.33
CA PRO A 733 68.00 41.82 -31.63
C PRO A 733 66.63 41.23 -31.28
N ASP A 734 66.61 39.93 -30.98
CA ASP A 734 65.43 39.30 -30.38
C ASP A 734 65.15 39.94 -29.02
N PHE A 735 63.95 40.47 -28.84
CA PHE A 735 63.52 41.07 -27.58
C PHE A 735 63.08 39.99 -26.58
N THR A 736 63.35 40.22 -25.30
CA THR A 736 63.06 39.27 -24.22
C THR A 736 62.19 39.92 -23.13
N LEU A 737 61.58 39.07 -22.30
CA LEU A 737 60.74 39.47 -21.17
C LEU A 737 61.30 38.89 -19.87
N THR A 738 61.37 39.72 -18.84
CA THR A 738 61.59 39.30 -17.45
C THR A 738 60.27 39.25 -16.69
N TYR A 739 59.92 38.08 -16.14
CA TYR A 739 58.67 37.85 -15.42
C TYR A 739 58.80 37.98 -13.90
N ASN A 740 57.75 38.46 -13.24
CA ASN A 740 57.62 38.49 -11.77
C ASN A 740 56.20 38.10 -11.35
N GLY A 741 56.08 37.40 -10.23
CA GLY A 741 54.79 36.91 -9.70
C GLY A 741 54.36 35.53 -10.23
N LEU A 742 55.19 34.86 -11.03
CA LEU A 742 54.93 33.47 -11.43
C LEU A 742 54.96 32.53 -10.20
N LYS A 743 54.06 31.56 -10.21
CA LYS A 743 53.89 30.50 -9.22
C LYS A 743 54.69 29.27 -9.61
N ASN A 744 54.77 28.31 -8.69
CA ASN A 744 55.36 26.99 -8.92
C ASN A 744 56.83 26.97 -9.39
N GLY A 745 57.57 28.07 -9.21
CA GLY A 745 58.98 28.19 -9.62
C GLY A 745 59.18 28.34 -11.13
N GLU A 746 58.12 28.69 -11.87
CA GLU A 746 58.17 28.92 -13.31
C GLU A 746 59.00 30.15 -13.67
N THR A 747 59.73 30.08 -14.79
CA THR A 747 60.53 31.19 -15.33
C THR A 747 59.84 31.91 -16.49
N GLU A 748 58.85 31.28 -17.13
CA GLU A 748 58.02 31.82 -18.20
C GLU A 748 56.61 31.20 -18.11
N PRO A 749 55.52 31.95 -18.35
CA PRO A 749 54.18 31.38 -18.38
C PRO A 749 53.94 30.57 -19.67
N VAL A 750 53.04 29.58 -19.59
CA VAL A 750 52.56 28.87 -20.79
C VAL A 750 51.63 29.77 -21.59
N TRP A 751 52.05 30.14 -22.79
CA TRP A 751 51.27 30.98 -23.70
C TRP A 751 50.31 30.16 -24.55
N THR A 752 49.03 30.48 -24.47
CA THR A 752 48.01 30.03 -25.41
C THR A 752 47.98 30.90 -26.67
N VAL A 753 48.37 32.17 -26.53
CA VAL A 753 48.68 33.08 -27.64
C VAL A 753 49.98 33.80 -27.27
N ALA A 754 50.99 33.73 -28.13
CA ALA A 754 52.28 34.36 -27.85
C ALA A 754 52.19 35.90 -27.88
N PRO A 755 52.90 36.62 -26.98
CA PRO A 755 53.02 38.06 -27.05
C PRO A 755 53.83 38.49 -28.28
N VAL A 756 53.48 39.64 -28.86
CA VAL A 756 54.20 40.21 -30.02
C VAL A 756 54.89 41.50 -29.60
N PHE A 757 56.21 41.56 -29.80
CA PHE A 757 56.98 42.78 -29.55
C PHE A 757 56.79 43.77 -30.69
N ILE A 758 56.64 45.04 -30.34
CA ILE A 758 56.51 46.16 -31.25
C ILE A 758 57.62 47.15 -30.95
N CYS A 759 58.38 47.48 -31.97
CA CYS A 759 59.36 48.56 -31.93
C CYS A 759 59.31 49.29 -33.27
N GLU A 760 59.23 50.61 -33.24
CA GLU A 760 59.20 51.43 -34.46
C GLU A 760 60.57 51.52 -35.15
N ALA A 761 61.65 51.14 -34.46
CA ALA A 761 63.00 51.13 -35.03
C ALA A 761 63.19 49.93 -35.95
N ASP A 762 63.78 50.16 -37.12
CA ASP A 762 64.25 49.16 -38.08
C ASP A 762 65.75 49.33 -38.40
N GLU A 763 66.31 48.48 -39.27
CA GLU A 763 67.74 48.52 -39.63
C GLU A 763 68.23 49.89 -40.16
N THR A 764 67.32 50.75 -40.63
CA THR A 764 67.62 52.09 -41.16
C THR A 764 67.48 53.21 -40.13
N SER A 765 67.02 52.90 -38.92
CA SER A 765 66.75 53.89 -37.88
C SER A 765 68.04 54.48 -37.30
N PRO A 766 68.12 55.83 -37.15
CA PRO A 766 69.34 56.51 -36.68
C PRO A 766 69.63 56.22 -35.21
N ALA A 767 70.83 56.62 -34.75
CA ALA A 767 71.18 56.52 -33.34
C ALA A 767 70.17 57.27 -32.44
N GLY A 768 69.70 56.61 -31.39
CA GLY A 768 68.58 57.08 -30.58
C GLY A 768 68.05 56.03 -29.62
N THR A 769 67.03 56.40 -28.84
CA THR A 769 66.32 55.46 -27.95
C THR A 769 64.88 55.29 -28.45
N TYR A 770 64.49 54.04 -28.65
CA TYR A 770 63.18 53.64 -29.14
C TYR A 770 62.49 52.78 -28.07
N THR A 771 61.18 52.93 -27.93
CA THR A 771 60.42 52.12 -26.98
C THR A 771 60.13 50.75 -27.59
N ILE A 772 60.24 49.70 -26.76
CA ILE A 772 59.79 48.36 -27.10
C ILE A 772 58.53 48.08 -26.27
N THR A 773 57.40 47.91 -26.93
CA THR A 773 56.13 47.53 -26.30
C THR A 773 55.76 46.10 -26.66
N VAL A 774 54.81 45.54 -25.94
CA VAL A 774 54.22 44.23 -26.24
C VAL A 774 52.72 44.40 -26.43
N GLU A 775 52.19 43.80 -27.49
CA GLU A 775 50.76 43.65 -27.70
C GLU A 775 50.37 42.17 -27.78
N GLY A 776 49.11 41.88 -27.48
CA GLY A 776 48.61 40.51 -27.39
C GLY A 776 49.18 39.76 -26.19
N GLY A 777 49.32 38.44 -26.33
CA GLY A 777 49.77 37.55 -25.26
C GLY A 777 48.61 37.08 -24.37
N GLU A 778 48.25 35.80 -24.46
CA GLU A 778 47.29 35.15 -23.56
C GLU A 778 47.95 33.96 -22.89
N ALA A 779 48.19 34.06 -21.58
CA ALA A 779 48.74 32.96 -20.79
C ALA A 779 47.62 32.05 -20.27
N GLU A 780 47.91 30.75 -20.18
CA GLU A 780 46.95 29.73 -19.73
C GLU A 780 46.49 29.98 -18.29
N SER A 781 47.44 30.29 -17.40
CA SER A 781 47.23 30.35 -15.95
C SER A 781 47.40 31.74 -15.33
N TYR A 782 47.75 32.74 -16.14
CA TYR A 782 48.08 34.07 -15.64
C TYR A 782 47.38 35.19 -16.40
N ASN A 783 47.09 36.29 -15.70
CA ASN A 783 46.85 37.58 -16.32
C ASN A 783 48.18 38.34 -16.30
N ILE A 784 48.80 38.54 -17.46
CA ILE A 784 50.12 39.19 -17.55
C ILE A 784 49.95 40.68 -17.86
N SER A 785 50.51 41.53 -17.01
CA SER A 785 50.63 42.97 -17.27
C SER A 785 52.04 43.30 -17.78
N PHE A 786 52.11 43.94 -18.95
CA PHE A 786 53.39 44.26 -19.60
C PHE A 786 53.90 45.66 -19.26
N THR A 787 55.20 45.77 -18.97
CA THR A 787 55.92 47.04 -18.82
C THR A 787 56.88 47.22 -19.99
N PRO A 788 56.82 48.34 -20.75
CA PRO A 788 57.70 48.60 -21.88
C PRO A 788 59.18 48.70 -21.52
N GLY A 789 60.04 48.34 -22.48
CA GLY A 789 61.49 48.43 -22.42
C GLY A 789 62.04 49.42 -23.46
N LYS A 790 63.36 49.51 -23.57
CA LYS A 790 64.05 50.45 -24.47
C LYS A 790 65.04 49.73 -25.38
N LEU A 791 64.98 50.04 -26.67
CA LEU A 791 66.05 49.77 -27.63
C LEU A 791 66.93 51.01 -27.76
N THR A 792 68.22 50.90 -27.46
CA THR A 792 69.23 51.92 -27.74
C THR A 792 69.95 51.58 -29.04
N VAL A 793 69.86 52.46 -30.05
CA VAL A 793 70.65 52.37 -31.28
C VAL A 793 71.85 53.30 -31.14
N GLU A 794 73.05 52.74 -31.22
CA GLU A 794 74.32 53.46 -31.08
C GLU A 794 74.91 53.80 -32.46
N GLU A 795 75.57 54.96 -32.58
CA GLU A 795 76.18 55.40 -33.85
C GLU A 795 77.29 54.44 -34.31
N SER A 796 77.20 53.99 -35.57
CA SER A 796 78.26 53.20 -36.19
C SER A 796 79.48 54.06 -36.49
N THR A 797 80.52 53.97 -35.65
CA THR A 797 81.74 54.77 -35.84
C THR A 797 82.59 54.26 -37.01
N THR A 798 82.35 54.79 -38.22
CA THR A 798 83.31 54.73 -39.35
C THR A 798 84.13 56.01 -39.54
N ALA A 799 84.10 56.95 -38.58
CA ALA A 799 84.87 58.18 -38.67
C ALA A 799 86.35 57.99 -38.26
N ILE A 800 87.27 58.45 -39.12
CA ILE A 800 88.70 58.61 -38.83
C ILE A 800 88.85 59.46 -37.55
N LYS A 801 89.45 58.89 -36.51
CA LYS A 801 89.51 59.48 -35.15
C LYS A 801 90.31 60.79 -35.04
N GLU A 802 91.18 61.12 -36.01
CA GLU A 802 91.99 62.35 -35.98
C GLU A 802 92.64 62.68 -37.35
N ILE A 803 92.70 63.97 -37.74
CA ILE A 803 93.53 64.44 -38.86
C ILE A 803 94.91 64.78 -38.31
N LEU A 804 95.87 63.87 -38.49
CA LEU A 804 97.27 64.08 -38.10
C LEU A 804 98.02 64.90 -39.15
N ASN A 805 98.15 66.22 -38.93
CA ASN A 805 98.92 67.11 -39.82
C ASN A 805 100.45 66.90 -39.75
N SER A 806 100.95 66.09 -38.81
CA SER A 806 102.35 65.60 -38.87
C SER A 806 102.55 64.38 -37.97
N ILE A 807 103.04 63.27 -38.53
CA ILE A 807 103.47 62.09 -37.77
C ILE A 807 105.00 62.15 -37.64
N LYS A 808 105.51 62.45 -36.45
CA LYS A 808 106.95 62.71 -36.22
C LYS A 808 107.87 61.49 -36.26
N ALA A 809 107.34 60.26 -36.32
CA ALA A 809 108.14 59.06 -36.58
C ALA A 809 107.27 57.89 -37.05
N MET A 810 107.33 57.54 -38.34
CA MET A 810 106.73 56.32 -38.91
C MET A 810 107.86 55.31 -39.10
N LYS A 811 107.84 54.19 -38.35
CA LYS A 811 108.90 53.16 -38.45
C LYS A 811 108.45 51.90 -39.17
N ASP A 812 107.15 51.64 -39.26
CA ASP A 812 106.61 50.49 -40.00
C ASP A 812 105.37 50.91 -40.81
N VAL A 813 105.57 51.11 -42.12
CA VAL A 813 104.51 51.44 -43.09
C VAL A 813 104.29 50.23 -43.99
N TYR A 814 103.04 49.79 -44.10
CA TYR A 814 102.61 48.73 -44.99
C TYR A 814 101.53 49.23 -45.94
N THR A 815 101.52 48.71 -47.16
CA THR A 815 100.34 48.80 -48.03
C THR A 815 99.21 47.93 -47.47
N ILE A 816 97.98 48.15 -47.92
CA ILE A 816 96.82 47.40 -47.41
C ILE A 816 96.88 45.88 -47.70
N ASP A 817 97.67 45.46 -48.68
CA ASP A 817 97.99 44.06 -49.01
C ASP A 817 99.18 43.51 -48.19
N GLY A 818 99.70 44.25 -47.21
CA GLY A 818 100.66 43.76 -46.23
C GLY A 818 102.13 43.83 -46.63
N LYS A 819 102.48 44.54 -47.72
CA LYS A 819 103.89 44.75 -48.11
C LYS A 819 104.53 45.88 -47.33
N LYS A 820 105.67 45.60 -46.69
CA LYS A 820 106.47 46.59 -45.96
C LYS A 820 107.17 47.55 -46.93
N MET A 821 107.11 48.85 -46.64
CA MET A 821 107.77 49.90 -47.41
C MET A 821 109.00 50.42 -46.69
N ASP A 822 110.19 50.08 -47.20
CA ASP A 822 111.46 50.47 -46.57
C ASP A 822 111.82 51.96 -46.85
N GLY A 823 111.95 52.74 -45.77
CA GLY A 823 112.77 53.95 -45.75
C GLY A 823 112.19 55.26 -46.31
N LYS A 824 110.87 55.39 -46.53
CA LYS A 824 110.26 56.65 -47.01
C LYS A 824 109.53 57.40 -45.89
N ALA A 825 109.81 58.70 -45.73
CA ALA A 825 109.08 59.59 -44.83
C ALA A 825 107.66 59.87 -45.34
N ALA A 826 106.71 60.10 -44.43
CA ALA A 826 105.26 60.18 -44.69
C ALA A 826 104.86 61.07 -45.86
N ASN A 827 105.61 62.15 -46.05
CA ASN A 827 105.33 63.23 -47.00
C ASN A 827 105.61 62.84 -48.47
N THR A 828 106.04 61.60 -48.70
CA THR A 828 106.41 61.07 -50.02
C THR A 828 105.58 59.85 -50.45
N LEU A 829 104.58 59.46 -49.64
CA LEU A 829 103.66 58.40 -50.00
C LEU A 829 102.62 58.91 -51.01
N PRO A 830 102.36 58.18 -52.10
CA PRO A 830 101.27 58.52 -53.00
C PRO A 830 99.91 58.27 -52.34
N ASN A 831 98.90 58.99 -52.82
CA ASN A 831 97.52 58.88 -52.34
C ASN A 831 97.07 57.42 -52.31
N GLY A 832 96.58 57.00 -51.16
CA GLY A 832 96.30 55.59 -50.91
C GLY A 832 96.09 55.29 -49.44
N VAL A 833 95.75 54.03 -49.17
CA VAL A 833 95.49 53.53 -47.82
C VAL A 833 96.66 52.67 -47.36
N TYR A 834 97.18 52.98 -46.18
CA TYR A 834 98.34 52.31 -45.60
C TYR A 834 98.05 51.90 -44.16
N ILE A 835 98.80 50.92 -43.67
CA ILE A 835 98.87 50.58 -42.25
C ILE A 835 100.17 51.14 -41.70
N VAL A 836 100.09 52.07 -40.75
CA VAL A 836 101.25 52.69 -40.11
C VAL A 836 101.18 52.43 -38.62
N ASN A 837 102.20 51.77 -38.06
CA ASN A 837 102.26 51.41 -36.63
C ASN A 837 100.95 50.76 -36.11
N GLY A 838 100.27 49.95 -36.94
CA GLY A 838 99.01 49.26 -36.59
C GLY A 838 97.71 50.03 -36.88
N TYR A 839 97.78 51.27 -37.37
CA TYR A 839 96.60 52.09 -37.69
C TYR A 839 96.38 52.21 -39.20
N LYS A 840 95.11 52.17 -39.64
CA LYS A 840 94.72 52.48 -41.02
C LYS A 840 94.80 53.99 -41.26
N VAL A 841 95.72 54.40 -42.11
CA VAL A 841 95.98 55.80 -42.47
C VAL A 841 95.63 56.00 -43.94
N VAL A 842 94.85 57.04 -44.23
CA VAL A 842 94.52 57.45 -45.60
C VAL A 842 95.37 58.66 -45.96
N VAL A 843 96.24 58.51 -46.96
CA VAL A 843 97.03 59.61 -47.54
C VAL A 843 96.22 60.16 -48.73
N LYS A 844 95.92 61.46 -48.70
CA LYS A 844 95.13 62.17 -49.71
C LYS A 844 95.96 63.15 -50.52
#